data_AF-A0A8J5SG11-F1
#
_entry.id   AF-A0A8J5SG11-F1
#
_cell.length_a   1.000
_cell.length_b   1.000
_cell.length_c   1.000
_cell.angle_alpha   90.00
_cell.angle_beta   90.00
_cell.angle_gamma   90.00
#
_symmetry.space_group_name_H-M   'P 1'
#
loop_
_entity.id
_entity.type
_entity.pdbx_description
1 polymer ?
#
loop_
_entity_poly.entity_id
_entity_poly.type
_entity_poly.pdbx_seq_one_letter_code
_entity_poly.pdbx_strand_id
1 'polypeptide(L)'
;MKIDATYNQFSHVILPSTSPCPPELASGSSPALPHGHLPPPRRHRPPPPSSLLSASAPHRHPLRASTGGGGLSRWSRAAETDAKETKPKAPEKAPAAGSSFNQLLGIKGAKQESDVWKIRLQLTKPVTWPPLVWGVLCGAAASGNFHWTVEDVAKSIVCMIMSGPCLTGYTQTMNDWYDRDIDAINEPYRPIPSGAISENEVITQIWVLLLAGLGLGALLDVWAGHDSPIIFYLAVGGSLLSYIYSAPPLKLKQNGWIGNFALGASYISLPWWAGQALFGTLTPDIVVLTTLYSIAGLGIAIVNDFKSVEGDRAMGLQSLPVAFGMETAKWICVGAIDITQLSVAGGLTVPVLPEGPCEVRRQISGKRSAVLCLRPIVRPPVRIEAMSSDDDVREEKELDLSSSDVVTKYKDAAEIVNNALKLVVSLCKPKAKIVDICERGDSFIREQTGNIYKNVKKKIERGVAFPTCLSVNNTVCHFSPLATDEAVLEENDMIKIDMGCHIDGFIAVVAHTHVIKDGPITGRAADVLAAANTAAEVALRLVRPGKKNKDVTEAIQKVAAAYDCKIVEGVLSHQLKQFVIDGNKVVLSVSNSDTKVDDAEFEENEIYAIDIVTSTGEGKPKLLDEKQTTIYKRAVDKNYHLKMKASRFIFSEISQKFPIMPFTARALEEKRARLGLVECMNHELLQPYPVLHEKPGDLVAHLKFTVLLMPSGSQRVTSHPLQQLQSTKSIEDDAEIKAWLALGTKTKKKGGGKKKKGKKGDAAEAEPMEEGLNDANKE
;
A
#
# COMPACT_ATOMS: atom_id res chain seq x y z
N MET A 1 -49.55 -14.25 7.34
CA MET A 1 -49.94 -12.87 7.73
C MET A 1 -48.84 -11.97 7.16
N LYS A 2 -48.91 -11.54 5.89
CA LYS A 2 -49.42 -10.22 5.41
C LYS A 2 -49.09 -9.09 6.40
N ILE A 3 -48.26 -8.10 6.05
CA ILE A 3 -48.56 -7.01 5.10
C ILE A 3 -47.31 -6.56 4.28
N ASP A 4 -47.55 -6.37 2.98
CA ASP A 4 -46.73 -5.75 1.94
C ASP A 4 -46.83 -4.21 1.90
N ALA A 5 -45.86 -3.58 1.20
CA ALA A 5 -45.92 -2.27 0.52
C ALA A 5 -46.05 -1.03 1.44
N THR A 6 -45.50 0.16 1.20
CA THR A 6 -45.15 0.91 -0.02
C THR A 6 -44.38 2.15 0.48
N TYR A 7 -43.41 2.69 -0.28
CA TYR A 7 -43.37 4.10 -0.70
C TYR A 7 -42.05 4.42 -1.41
N ASN A 8 -42.13 4.24 -2.73
CA ASN A 8 -41.27 4.83 -3.72
C ASN A 8 -42.11 5.97 -4.34
N GLN A 9 -41.87 7.23 -3.97
CA GLN A 9 -42.37 8.43 -4.66
C GLN A 9 -41.94 9.68 -3.87
N PHE A 10 -41.05 10.49 -4.44
CA PHE A 10 -41.20 11.94 -4.57
C PHE A 10 -40.07 12.47 -5.46
N SER A 11 -40.28 12.32 -6.76
CA SER A 11 -39.74 13.18 -7.80
C SER A 11 -40.90 14.07 -8.25
N HIS A 12 -40.86 15.37 -7.94
CA HIS A 12 -41.66 16.39 -8.63
C HIS A 12 -40.76 17.63 -8.77
N VAL A 13 -40.34 17.96 -10.01
CA VAL A 13 -41.03 18.82 -10.99
C VAL A 13 -40.80 20.31 -10.70
N ILE A 14 -39.95 20.91 -11.53
CA ILE A 14 -40.23 22.22 -12.13
C ILE A 14 -39.90 22.07 -13.63
N LEU A 15 -40.94 22.01 -14.46
CA LEU A 15 -40.89 22.36 -15.88
C LEU A 15 -41.58 23.73 -16.02
N PRO A 16 -41.14 24.61 -16.93
CA PRO A 16 -42.03 25.56 -17.56
C PRO A 16 -42.63 24.95 -18.83
N SER A 17 -43.95 24.90 -18.88
CA SER A 17 -44.75 24.58 -20.07
C SER A 17 -44.94 25.81 -20.95
N THR A 18 -44.64 25.70 -22.25
CA THR A 18 -45.47 26.26 -23.33
C THR A 18 -45.41 25.30 -24.53
N SER A 19 -46.56 25.03 -25.13
CA SER A 19 -46.84 24.06 -26.19
C SER A 19 -47.25 24.81 -27.49
N PRO A 20 -47.76 24.16 -28.57
CA PRO A 20 -46.99 23.45 -29.60
C PRO A 20 -47.40 23.82 -31.07
N CYS A 21 -46.62 23.42 -32.09
CA CYS A 21 -47.12 22.79 -33.34
C CYS A 21 -45.97 22.35 -34.30
N PRO A 22 -46.12 21.23 -35.06
CA PRO A 22 -45.17 20.67 -36.05
C PRO A 22 -45.69 20.87 -37.51
N PRO A 23 -45.26 20.17 -38.61
CA PRO A 23 -44.27 19.08 -38.80
C PRO A 23 -43.38 19.17 -40.09
N GLU A 24 -42.47 18.20 -40.30
CA GLU A 24 -42.05 17.52 -41.57
C GLU A 24 -40.63 16.91 -41.42
N LEU A 25 -40.43 15.58 -41.48
CA LEU A 25 -40.26 14.65 -42.62
C LEU A 25 -38.84 14.60 -43.25
N ALA A 26 -38.44 13.37 -43.64
CA ALA A 26 -37.25 12.93 -44.42
C ALA A 26 -35.93 12.72 -43.63
N SER A 27 -35.37 11.52 -43.46
CA SER A 27 -34.83 10.49 -44.40
C SER A 27 -33.51 10.88 -45.09
N GLY A 28 -32.48 10.03 -44.96
CA GLY A 28 -31.25 10.02 -45.78
C GLY A 28 -29.97 9.91 -44.95
N SER A 29 -29.39 8.71 -44.77
CA SER A 29 -28.39 8.04 -45.64
C SER A 29 -26.99 8.65 -45.60
N SER A 30 -26.01 7.82 -45.20
CA SER A 30 -24.56 8.00 -45.42
C SER A 30 -24.22 8.29 -46.89
N PRO A 31 -23.00 8.81 -47.15
CA PRO A 31 -22.01 7.89 -47.70
C PRO A 31 -20.57 8.11 -47.19
N ALA A 32 -19.74 7.11 -47.50
CA ALA A 32 -18.35 6.94 -47.14
C ALA A 32 -17.35 7.63 -48.11
N LEU A 33 -16.17 7.99 -47.57
CA LEU A 33 -14.79 7.92 -48.11
C LEU A 33 -14.44 8.72 -49.40
N PRO A 34 -13.18 9.23 -49.60
CA PRO A 34 -11.99 8.38 -49.66
C PRO A 34 -10.62 8.94 -49.19
N HIS A 35 -9.67 8.00 -49.21
CA HIS A 35 -8.22 7.96 -48.99
C HIS A 35 -7.30 9.15 -49.37
N GLY A 36 -6.13 9.15 -48.70
CA GLY A 36 -4.85 9.81 -49.10
C GLY A 36 -4.37 10.79 -48.01
N HIS A 37 -3.15 10.84 -47.48
CA HIS A 37 -1.83 10.36 -47.87
C HIS A 37 -0.92 10.30 -46.61
N LEU A 38 -0.03 9.31 -46.54
CA LEU A 38 1.10 9.25 -45.59
C LEU A 38 2.31 10.03 -46.15
N PRO A 39 3.08 10.77 -45.32
CA PRO A 39 4.42 11.24 -45.68
C PRO A 39 5.54 10.28 -45.19
N PRO A 40 6.74 10.30 -45.82
CA PRO A 40 7.80 9.30 -45.65
C PRO A 40 8.71 9.54 -44.41
N PRO A 41 9.56 8.56 -44.02
CA PRO A 41 10.30 8.59 -42.75
C PRO A 41 11.56 9.47 -42.82
N ARG A 42 11.81 10.24 -41.75
CA ARG A 42 13.06 10.99 -41.56
C ARG A 42 14.14 10.12 -40.92
N ARG A 43 15.33 10.16 -41.53
CA ARG A 43 16.55 9.42 -41.18
C ARG A 43 17.16 9.86 -39.84
N HIS A 44 17.76 8.89 -39.16
CA HIS A 44 18.65 9.00 -38.01
C HIS A 44 19.82 9.97 -38.21
N ARG A 45 20.19 10.69 -37.14
CA ARG A 45 21.55 11.23 -36.91
C ARG A 45 22.11 10.60 -35.62
N PRO A 46 23.40 10.22 -35.59
CA PRO A 46 24.07 9.70 -34.39
C PRO A 46 24.57 10.86 -33.48
N PRO A 47 24.83 10.60 -32.19
CA PRO A 47 25.47 11.58 -31.30
C PRO A 47 27.00 11.57 -31.47
N PRO A 48 27.72 12.68 -31.20
CA PRO A 48 29.18 12.70 -31.15
C PRO A 48 29.72 12.27 -29.76
N PRO A 49 31.00 11.86 -29.68
CA PRO A 49 31.53 11.08 -28.56
C PRO A 49 32.16 11.92 -27.43
N SER A 50 32.36 11.21 -26.32
CA SER A 50 33.07 11.54 -25.09
C SER A 50 34.47 12.14 -25.27
N SER A 51 34.84 13.08 -24.39
CA SER A 51 36.23 13.41 -24.07
C SER A 51 36.51 13.22 -22.57
N LEU A 52 37.34 12.23 -22.29
CA LEU A 52 38.15 12.06 -21.07
C LEU A 52 39.21 13.17 -20.97
N LEU A 53 39.61 13.49 -19.73
CA LEU A 53 40.88 14.03 -19.21
C LEU A 53 40.57 14.86 -17.95
N SER A 54 41.33 14.92 -16.86
CA SER A 54 42.33 14.07 -16.22
C SER A 54 42.53 14.64 -14.80
N ALA A 55 43.01 13.80 -13.89
CA ALA A 55 43.57 14.06 -12.56
C ALA A 55 44.22 15.45 -12.30
N SER A 56 44.06 15.99 -11.07
CA SER A 56 45.13 16.03 -10.04
C SER A 56 44.81 16.95 -8.85
N ALA A 57 44.69 16.35 -7.65
CA ALA A 57 45.35 16.66 -6.36
C ALA A 57 45.41 18.09 -5.72
N PRO A 58 45.59 18.19 -4.38
CA PRO A 58 44.96 19.20 -3.52
C PRO A 58 45.94 20.17 -2.83
N HIS A 59 45.46 21.32 -2.33
CA HIS A 59 46.18 22.08 -1.30
C HIS A 59 45.30 22.89 -0.31
N ARG A 60 45.51 22.55 0.97
CA ARG A 60 45.81 23.38 2.16
C ARG A 60 44.80 24.41 2.69
N HIS A 61 44.48 24.19 3.98
CA HIS A 61 44.02 25.15 5.00
C HIS A 61 44.79 26.48 5.02
N PRO A 62 44.17 27.52 5.61
CA PRO A 62 44.81 28.13 6.76
C PRO A 62 43.89 28.46 7.95
N LEU A 63 44.48 28.19 9.10
CA LEU A 63 44.49 28.84 10.42
C LEU A 63 43.54 30.02 10.76
N ARG A 64 43.06 29.85 12.00
CA ARG A 64 42.34 30.67 12.98
C ARG A 64 43.00 32.04 13.29
N ALA A 65 42.17 33.05 13.57
CA ALA A 65 42.55 34.22 14.36
C ALA A 65 41.42 34.60 15.33
N SER A 66 41.79 34.89 16.58
CA SER A 66 40.93 35.23 17.71
C SER A 66 40.99 36.72 18.04
N THR A 67 39.86 37.32 18.39
CA THR A 67 39.69 38.48 19.29
C THR A 67 38.28 38.34 19.89
N GLY A 68 37.94 38.58 21.17
CA GLY A 68 38.63 39.20 22.29
C GLY A 68 37.79 40.35 22.86
N GLY A 69 37.11 40.13 24.01
CA GLY A 69 36.39 41.15 24.82
C GLY A 69 34.87 40.88 24.88
N GLY A 70 34.22 40.53 25.99
CA GLY A 70 34.30 41.04 27.38
C GLY A 70 33.19 42.09 27.55
N GLY A 71 32.24 42.08 28.48
CA GLY A 71 31.91 41.27 29.65
C GLY A 71 30.71 41.95 30.37
N LEU A 72 30.34 41.42 31.55
CA LEU A 72 29.29 41.84 32.51
C LEU A 72 27.86 41.30 32.25
N SER A 73 27.14 40.71 33.20
CA SER A 73 27.45 40.27 34.58
C SER A 73 26.21 39.59 35.18
N ARG A 74 26.42 38.44 35.84
CA ARG A 74 25.84 37.94 37.13
C ARG A 74 24.30 37.99 37.28
N TRP A 75 23.60 36.92 37.69
CA TRP A 75 23.57 36.29 39.03
C TRP A 75 23.28 34.77 38.88
N SER A 76 24.20 33.89 39.32
CA SER A 76 24.10 33.05 40.55
C SER A 76 23.36 31.71 40.35
N ARG A 77 24.09 30.64 39.94
CA ARG A 77 24.64 29.53 40.78
C ARG A 77 23.60 28.62 41.46
N ALA A 78 23.53 27.36 41.03
CA ALA A 78 23.89 26.20 41.86
C ALA A 78 23.89 24.87 41.06
N ALA A 79 24.88 24.03 41.40
CA ALA A 79 25.04 22.59 41.15
C ALA A 79 25.55 22.12 39.77
N GLU A 80 26.88 22.11 39.64
CA GLU A 80 27.63 21.16 38.81
C GLU A 80 27.47 19.73 39.36
N THR A 81 27.17 18.79 38.47
CA THR A 81 27.68 17.42 38.56
C THR A 81 28.21 17.01 37.19
N ASP A 82 29.45 16.53 37.19
CA ASP A 82 30.21 16.02 36.05
C ASP A 82 29.38 15.04 35.19
N ALA A 83 29.13 15.41 33.94
CA ALA A 83 28.77 14.48 32.89
C ALA A 83 29.68 14.73 31.68
N LYS A 84 30.58 13.77 31.42
CA LYS A 84 31.43 13.70 30.24
C LYS A 84 30.64 14.04 28.97
N GLU A 85 31.05 15.12 28.29
CA GLU A 85 30.65 15.40 26.90
C GLU A 85 31.00 14.18 26.03
N THR A 86 29.98 13.41 25.67
CA THR A 86 30.04 12.47 24.56
C THR A 86 29.07 13.01 23.51
N LYS A 87 29.62 13.71 22.51
CA LYS A 87 28.87 14.03 21.29
C LYS A 87 28.39 12.71 20.67
N PRO A 88 27.07 12.48 20.47
CA PRO A 88 26.63 11.31 19.74
C PRO A 88 27.08 11.46 18.28
N LYS A 89 27.76 10.43 17.78
CA LYS A 89 28.11 10.26 16.37
C LYS A 89 26.79 10.12 15.58
N ALA A 90 26.63 10.90 14.51
CA ALA A 90 25.48 10.79 13.62
C ALA A 90 25.33 9.34 13.10
N PRO A 91 24.10 8.78 13.04
CA PRO A 91 23.89 7.45 12.51
C PRO A 91 24.21 7.41 11.02
N GLU A 92 25.13 6.53 10.66
CA GLU A 92 25.56 6.24 9.29
C GLU A 92 24.55 5.28 8.62
N LYS A 93 23.35 5.78 8.30
CA LYS A 93 22.45 5.26 7.26
C LYS A 93 21.13 6.04 7.23
N ALA A 94 20.87 6.70 6.11
CA ALA A 94 19.57 7.30 5.80
C ALA A 94 18.53 6.22 5.45
N PRO A 95 17.25 6.37 5.85
CA PRO A 95 16.18 5.51 5.35
C PRO A 95 15.87 5.76 3.87
N ALA A 96 15.20 4.78 3.25
CA ALA A 96 14.96 4.67 1.81
C ALA A 96 14.15 5.83 1.18
N ALA A 97 14.36 6.03 -0.11
CA ALA A 97 14.01 7.22 -0.89
C ALA A 97 12.51 7.57 -0.96
N GLY A 98 12.10 8.66 -0.30
CA GLY A 98 10.86 9.38 -0.56
C GLY A 98 11.00 10.42 -1.68
N SER A 99 9.91 10.75 -2.38
CA SER A 99 9.92 11.73 -3.47
C SER A 99 10.16 13.18 -2.98
N SER A 100 10.83 13.98 -3.80
CA SER A 100 11.10 15.42 -3.59
C SER A 100 9.84 16.27 -3.29
N PHE A 101 8.65 15.78 -3.63
CA PHE A 101 7.39 16.49 -3.41
C PHE A 101 6.85 16.32 -1.97
N ASN A 102 7.00 15.14 -1.37
CA ASN A 102 6.61 14.89 0.03
C ASN A 102 7.50 15.68 1.01
N GLN A 103 8.73 15.96 0.58
CA GLN A 103 9.74 16.75 1.28
C GLN A 103 9.37 18.24 1.35
N LEU A 104 8.88 18.82 0.24
CA LEU A 104 8.41 20.21 0.18
C LEU A 104 7.17 20.46 1.05
N LEU A 105 6.37 19.41 1.27
CA LEU A 105 5.15 19.44 2.05
C LEU A 105 5.36 19.22 3.57
N GLY A 106 6.60 18.92 4.01
CA GLY A 106 6.94 18.73 5.43
C GLY A 106 6.60 17.35 6.00
N ILE A 107 6.59 16.28 5.18
CA ILE A 107 6.30 14.90 5.60
C ILE A 107 7.59 14.17 6.03
N LYS A 108 7.52 13.35 7.09
CA LYS A 108 8.69 12.64 7.68
C LYS A 108 9.43 11.74 6.67
N GLY A 109 10.77 11.66 6.79
CA GLY A 109 11.61 10.65 6.14
C GLY A 109 12.29 11.01 4.80
N ALA A 110 12.40 12.29 4.44
CA ALA A 110 13.06 12.71 3.19
C ALA A 110 14.57 13.00 3.35
N LYS A 111 15.32 12.93 2.24
CA LYS A 111 16.74 13.34 2.18
C LYS A 111 16.90 14.84 2.51
N GLN A 112 18.10 15.24 2.91
CA GLN A 112 18.43 16.64 3.23
C GLN A 112 18.43 17.48 1.93
N GLU A 113 17.64 18.57 1.87
CA GLU A 113 17.59 19.48 0.71
C GLU A 113 18.71 20.52 0.79
N SER A 114 19.29 20.91 -0.36
CA SER A 114 20.37 21.91 -0.42
C SER A 114 19.90 23.31 -0.87
N ASP A 115 18.67 23.45 -1.36
CA ASP A 115 18.12 24.72 -1.85
C ASP A 115 17.47 25.52 -0.71
N VAL A 116 18.03 26.70 -0.42
CA VAL A 116 17.58 27.62 0.64
C VAL A 116 16.11 27.99 0.49
N TRP A 117 15.60 28.20 -0.72
CA TRP A 117 14.20 28.59 -0.91
C TRP A 117 13.21 27.46 -0.63
N LYS A 118 13.60 26.22 -0.97
CA LYS A 118 12.79 25.05 -0.64
C LYS A 118 12.81 24.76 0.85
N ILE A 119 13.94 24.99 1.52
CA ILE A 119 14.03 24.90 2.99
C ILE A 119 13.11 25.92 3.65
N ARG A 120 13.10 27.17 3.18
CA ARG A 120 12.19 28.21 3.67
C ARG A 120 10.72 27.82 3.49
N LEU A 121 10.36 27.28 2.32
CA LEU A 121 9.00 26.79 2.07
C LEU A 121 8.65 25.59 2.96
N GLN A 122 9.58 24.66 3.17
CA GLN A 122 9.41 23.51 4.04
C GLN A 122 9.09 23.92 5.49
N LEU A 123 9.75 24.97 6.02
CA LEU A 123 9.49 25.51 7.36
C LEU A 123 8.06 26.07 7.54
N THR A 124 7.41 26.49 6.45
CA THR A 124 6.02 26.96 6.50
C THR A 124 4.98 25.83 6.50
N LYS A 125 5.42 24.58 6.33
CA LYS A 125 4.63 23.34 6.28
C LYS A 125 3.36 23.49 5.42
N PRO A 126 3.47 23.54 4.08
CA PRO A 126 2.34 23.81 3.20
C PRO A 126 1.15 22.84 3.34
N VAL A 127 1.39 21.62 3.85
CA VAL A 127 0.33 20.67 4.21
C VAL A 127 -0.69 21.23 5.21
N THR A 128 -0.30 22.24 5.99
CA THR A 128 -1.15 22.88 7.01
C THR A 128 -2.04 23.98 6.45
N TRP A 129 -1.84 24.46 5.21
CA TRP A 129 -2.59 25.59 4.64
C TRP A 129 -4.03 25.27 4.22
N PRO A 130 -4.34 24.10 3.60
CA PRO A 130 -5.69 23.83 3.08
C PRO A 130 -6.83 23.96 4.10
N PRO A 131 -6.68 23.52 5.38
CA PRO A 131 -7.70 23.75 6.40
C PRO A 131 -8.06 25.24 6.61
N LEU A 132 -7.06 26.14 6.62
CA LEU A 132 -7.30 27.58 6.84
C LEU A 132 -7.94 28.22 5.61
N VAL A 133 -7.49 27.83 4.41
CA VAL A 133 -8.09 28.22 3.13
C VAL A 133 -9.58 27.89 3.12
N TRP A 134 -9.94 26.69 3.58
CA TRP A 134 -11.33 26.28 3.66
C TRP A 134 -12.12 27.03 4.75
N GLY A 135 -11.49 27.34 5.88
CA GLY A 135 -12.09 28.18 6.93
C GLY A 135 -12.47 29.57 6.42
N VAL A 136 -11.60 30.21 5.62
CA VAL A 136 -11.88 31.50 4.96
C VAL A 136 -13.09 31.39 4.02
N LEU A 137 -13.15 30.34 3.20
CA LEU A 137 -14.28 30.11 2.29
C LEU A 137 -15.60 29.89 3.04
N CYS A 138 -15.57 29.18 4.17
CA CYS A 138 -16.75 28.99 5.01
C CYS A 138 -17.22 30.30 5.63
N GLY A 139 -16.28 31.15 6.08
CA GLY A 139 -16.58 32.51 6.55
C GLY A 139 -17.21 33.38 5.46
N ALA A 140 -16.61 33.39 4.26
CA ALA A 140 -17.14 34.14 3.13
C ALA A 140 -18.54 33.68 2.74
N ALA A 141 -18.80 32.36 2.74
CA ALA A 141 -20.14 31.81 2.48
C ALA A 141 -21.14 32.13 3.60
N ALA A 142 -20.71 32.09 4.86
CA ALA A 142 -21.53 32.40 6.03
C ALA A 142 -21.98 33.88 6.05
N SER A 143 -21.19 34.76 5.44
CA SER A 143 -21.49 36.19 5.37
C SER A 143 -22.81 36.48 4.64
N GLY A 144 -23.20 35.61 3.69
CA GLY A 144 -24.37 35.82 2.83
C GLY A 144 -24.20 36.92 1.78
N ASN A 145 -23.03 37.57 1.73
CA ASN A 145 -22.73 38.74 0.91
C ASN A 145 -21.63 38.50 -0.13
N PHE A 146 -21.08 37.28 -0.19
CA PHE A 146 -20.15 36.90 -1.24
C PHE A 146 -20.89 36.73 -2.58
N HIS A 147 -20.40 37.39 -3.63
CA HIS A 147 -20.90 37.22 -4.99
C HIS A 147 -19.82 36.61 -5.88
N TRP A 148 -20.21 35.89 -6.93
CA TRP A 148 -19.28 35.30 -7.89
C TRP A 148 -18.73 36.36 -8.87
N THR A 149 -18.13 37.42 -8.34
CA THR A 149 -17.47 38.48 -9.09
C THR A 149 -15.95 38.30 -9.03
N VAL A 150 -15.24 38.84 -10.03
CA VAL A 150 -13.76 38.79 -10.07
C VAL A 150 -13.16 39.47 -8.83
N GLU A 151 -13.81 40.53 -8.35
CA GLU A 151 -13.36 41.28 -7.18
C GLU A 151 -13.48 40.48 -5.88
N ASP A 152 -14.64 39.87 -5.61
CA ASP A 152 -14.86 39.07 -4.40
C ASP A 152 -14.00 37.80 -4.38
N VAL A 153 -13.79 37.20 -5.55
CA VAL A 153 -12.85 36.07 -5.70
C VAL A 153 -11.42 36.53 -5.40
N ALA A 154 -11.01 37.70 -5.88
CA ALA A 154 -9.67 38.22 -5.63
C ALA A 154 -9.44 38.59 -4.15
N LYS A 155 -10.42 39.23 -3.49
CA LYS A 155 -10.41 39.49 -2.04
C LYS A 155 -10.28 38.18 -1.24
N SER A 156 -11.03 37.16 -1.62
CA SER A 156 -10.96 35.83 -1.01
C SER A 156 -9.58 35.19 -1.17
N ILE A 157 -8.98 35.26 -2.36
CA ILE A 157 -7.63 34.72 -2.62
C ILE A 157 -6.58 35.41 -1.75
N VAL A 158 -6.63 36.74 -1.65
CA VAL A 158 -5.69 37.49 -0.80
C VAL A 158 -5.88 37.14 0.68
N CYS A 159 -7.12 36.94 1.13
CA CYS A 159 -7.41 36.46 2.49
C CYS A 159 -6.89 35.03 2.73
N MET A 160 -6.96 34.15 1.73
CA MET A 160 -6.40 32.79 1.79
C MET A 160 -4.87 32.78 1.82
N ILE A 161 -4.20 33.70 1.11
CA ILE A 161 -2.74 33.89 1.16
C ILE A 161 -2.31 34.42 2.54
N MET A 162 -3.06 35.38 3.08
CA MET A 162 -2.83 35.93 4.41
C MET A 162 -2.93 34.83 5.49
N SER A 163 -4.01 34.04 5.49
CA SER A 163 -4.27 33.05 6.54
C SER A 163 -3.36 31.82 6.44
N GLY A 164 -3.16 31.27 5.23
CA GLY A 164 -2.33 30.09 5.01
C GLY A 164 -0.83 30.43 4.96
N PRO A 165 -0.27 30.69 3.77
CA PRO A 165 1.17 30.90 3.59
C PRO A 165 1.83 31.90 4.55
N CYS A 166 1.21 33.04 4.82
CA CYS A 166 1.79 34.07 5.67
C CYS A 166 1.64 33.76 7.16
N LEU A 167 0.42 33.81 7.71
CA LEU A 167 0.20 33.67 9.15
C LEU A 167 0.40 32.24 9.66
N THR A 168 -0.09 31.22 8.94
CA THR A 168 0.19 29.82 9.32
C THR A 168 1.66 29.49 9.11
N GLY A 169 2.27 29.98 8.03
CA GLY A 169 3.71 29.84 7.82
C GLY A 169 4.54 30.43 8.96
N TYR A 170 4.16 31.64 9.44
CA TYR A 170 4.72 32.26 10.63
C TYR A 170 4.56 31.36 11.86
N THR A 171 3.34 30.86 12.12
CA THR A 171 3.05 29.97 13.25
C THR A 171 3.91 28.71 13.22
N GLN A 172 4.04 28.05 12.07
CA GLN A 172 4.81 26.82 11.93
C GLN A 172 6.30 27.05 12.09
N THR A 173 6.84 28.10 11.46
CA THR A 173 8.26 28.45 11.55
C THR A 173 8.64 28.85 12.97
N MET A 174 7.77 29.63 13.64
CA MET A 174 7.97 30.01 15.03
C MET A 174 7.89 28.81 15.98
N ASN A 175 6.96 27.87 15.74
CA ASN A 175 6.88 26.67 16.56
C ASN A 175 8.16 25.83 16.48
N ASP A 176 8.66 25.59 15.26
CA ASP A 176 9.89 24.83 15.04
C ASP A 176 11.13 25.55 15.62
N TRP A 177 11.14 26.89 15.62
CA TRP A 177 12.21 27.69 16.24
C TRP A 177 12.31 27.50 17.76
N TYR A 178 11.17 27.48 18.45
CA TYR A 178 11.10 27.28 19.92
C TYR A 178 11.19 25.81 20.34
N ASP A 179 10.98 24.87 19.41
CA ASP A 179 11.10 23.42 19.62
C ASP A 179 12.41 22.84 19.11
N ARG A 180 13.35 23.66 18.61
CA ARG A 180 14.61 23.19 18.02
C ARG A 180 15.38 22.19 18.90
N ASP A 181 15.37 22.37 20.21
CA ASP A 181 16.08 21.48 21.15
C ASP A 181 15.35 20.14 21.31
N ILE A 182 14.01 20.14 21.24
CA ILE A 182 13.16 18.94 21.27
C ILE A 182 13.28 18.18 19.94
N ASP A 183 13.22 18.91 18.84
CA ASP A 183 13.34 18.38 17.49
C ASP A 183 14.75 17.84 17.21
N ALA A 184 15.79 18.38 17.84
CA ALA A 184 17.15 17.82 17.75
C ALA A 184 17.23 16.39 18.30
N ILE A 185 16.38 16.03 19.26
CA ILE A 185 16.31 14.69 19.85
C ILE A 185 15.44 13.78 18.99
N ASN A 186 14.22 14.23 18.65
CA ASN A 186 13.21 13.40 18.00
C ASN A 186 13.38 13.30 16.48
N GLU A 187 13.79 14.39 15.83
CA GLU A 187 13.86 14.52 14.37
C GLU A 187 15.11 15.32 13.94
N PRO A 188 16.32 14.79 14.17
CA PRO A 188 17.58 15.52 13.98
C PRO A 188 17.84 15.99 12.54
N TYR A 189 17.10 15.44 11.58
CA TYR A 189 17.17 15.79 10.16
C TYR A 189 16.36 17.05 9.77
N ARG A 190 15.58 17.64 10.69
CA ARG A 190 14.79 18.85 10.41
C ARG A 190 15.68 20.05 10.05
N PRO A 191 15.19 21.04 9.29
CA PRO A 191 16.02 22.14 8.81
C PRO A 191 16.75 22.94 9.90
N ILE A 192 16.08 23.22 11.04
CA ILE A 192 16.68 23.99 12.14
C ILE A 192 17.70 23.14 12.93
N PRO A 193 17.35 21.94 13.45
CA PRO A 193 18.31 21.12 14.22
C PRO A 193 19.48 20.58 13.40
N SER A 194 19.27 20.30 12.11
CA SER A 194 20.34 19.81 11.22
C SER A 194 21.32 20.90 10.79
N GLY A 195 21.03 22.18 11.09
CA GLY A 195 21.83 23.32 10.66
C GLY A 195 21.72 23.63 9.16
N ALA A 196 20.69 23.13 8.47
CA ALA A 196 20.46 23.39 7.04
C ALA A 196 20.07 24.85 6.75
N ILE A 197 19.58 25.58 7.75
CA ILE A 197 19.29 27.03 7.71
C ILE A 197 19.89 27.70 8.94
N SER A 198 20.42 28.92 8.78
CA SER A 198 20.99 29.66 9.91
C SER A 198 19.91 30.26 10.81
N GLU A 199 20.22 30.46 12.09
CA GLU A 199 19.30 31.06 13.07
C GLU A 199 18.77 32.43 12.62
N ASN A 200 19.67 33.27 12.09
CA ASN A 200 19.32 34.60 11.59
C ASN A 200 18.34 34.53 10.41
N GLU A 201 18.46 33.52 9.56
CA GLU A 201 17.57 33.33 8.41
C GLU A 201 16.17 32.87 8.82
N VAL A 202 16.07 32.06 9.86
CA VAL A 202 14.79 31.65 10.47
C VAL A 202 14.12 32.84 11.12
N ILE A 203 14.85 33.63 11.93
CA ILE A 203 14.33 34.85 12.56
C ILE A 203 13.85 35.84 11.50
N THR A 204 14.63 36.03 10.42
CA THR A 204 14.24 36.88 9.29
C THR A 204 12.94 36.39 8.65
N GLN A 205 12.80 35.06 8.45
CA GLN A 205 11.58 34.48 7.90
C GLN A 205 10.36 34.69 8.80
N ILE A 206 10.51 34.55 10.12
CA ILE A 206 9.45 34.83 11.09
C ILE A 206 8.95 36.26 10.92
N TRP A 207 9.85 37.24 10.87
CA TRP A 207 9.47 38.65 10.68
C TRP A 207 8.85 38.93 9.32
N VAL A 208 9.40 38.37 8.24
CA VAL A 208 8.86 38.54 6.88
C VAL A 208 7.44 37.99 6.79
N LEU A 209 7.19 36.79 7.32
CA LEU A 209 5.87 36.16 7.29
C LEU A 209 4.85 36.91 8.16
N LEU A 210 5.27 37.38 9.33
CA LEU A 210 4.44 38.19 10.23
C LEU A 210 4.04 39.51 9.57
N LEU A 211 5.03 40.28 9.08
CA LEU A 211 4.78 41.58 8.44
C LEU A 211 3.97 41.43 7.15
N ALA A 212 4.20 40.38 6.37
CA ALA A 212 3.38 40.06 5.20
C ALA A 212 1.94 39.76 5.59
N GLY A 213 1.70 38.92 6.60
CA GLY A 213 0.35 38.60 7.07
C GLY A 213 -0.40 39.83 7.60
N LEU A 214 0.25 40.65 8.42
CA LEU A 214 -0.33 41.89 8.94
C LEU A 214 -0.58 42.91 7.82
N GLY A 215 0.36 43.05 6.88
CA GLY A 215 0.22 43.94 5.72
C GLY A 215 -0.93 43.54 4.81
N LEU A 216 -1.11 42.25 4.54
CA LEU A 216 -2.26 41.74 3.78
C LEU A 216 -3.57 41.95 4.54
N GLY A 217 -3.59 41.82 5.86
CA GLY A 217 -4.76 42.13 6.68
C GLY A 217 -5.19 43.60 6.56
N ALA A 218 -4.24 44.53 6.71
CA ALA A 218 -4.50 45.97 6.53
C ALA A 218 -4.95 46.30 5.09
N LEU A 219 -4.33 45.66 4.09
CA LEU A 219 -4.73 45.82 2.69
C LEU A 219 -6.18 45.37 2.45
N LEU A 220 -6.57 44.23 3.03
CA LEU A 220 -7.93 43.70 2.91
C LEU A 220 -8.96 44.61 3.58
N ASP A 221 -8.64 45.21 4.72
CA ASP A 221 -9.54 46.18 5.38
C ASP A 221 -9.78 47.43 4.51
N VAL A 222 -8.72 47.97 3.88
CA VAL A 222 -8.84 49.11 2.96
C VAL A 222 -9.62 48.70 1.71
N TRP A 223 -9.37 47.51 1.16
CA TRP A 223 -10.01 47.04 -0.05
C TRP A 223 -11.49 46.65 0.16
N ALA A 224 -11.84 46.17 1.35
CA ALA A 224 -13.22 45.89 1.73
C ALA A 224 -13.98 47.15 2.17
N GLY A 225 -13.29 48.27 2.42
CA GLY A 225 -13.90 49.53 2.84
C GLY A 225 -14.36 49.52 4.30
N HIS A 226 -13.63 48.85 5.18
CA HIS A 226 -13.99 48.78 6.59
C HIS A 226 -13.72 50.09 7.33
N ASP A 227 -14.68 50.56 8.14
CA ASP A 227 -14.52 51.74 9.00
C ASP A 227 -13.49 51.53 10.12
N SER A 228 -13.30 50.28 10.54
CA SER A 228 -12.32 49.85 11.53
C SER A 228 -11.56 48.64 10.99
N PRO A 229 -10.22 48.56 11.14
CA PRO A 229 -9.40 47.55 10.50
C PRO A 229 -9.50 46.19 11.22
N ILE A 230 -10.66 45.55 11.12
CA ILE A 230 -11.02 44.34 11.84
C ILE A 230 -10.20 43.14 11.40
N ILE A 231 -9.86 43.02 10.11
CA ILE A 231 -9.04 41.91 9.59
C ILE A 231 -7.62 42.02 10.12
N PHE A 232 -7.06 43.24 10.14
CA PHE A 232 -5.77 43.52 10.76
C PHE A 232 -5.75 43.14 12.24
N TYR A 233 -6.78 43.52 13.01
CA TYR A 233 -6.86 43.14 14.43
C TYR A 233 -6.98 41.63 14.64
N LEU A 234 -7.72 40.93 13.78
CA LEU A 234 -7.78 39.47 13.78
C LEU A 234 -6.41 38.84 13.48
N ALA A 235 -5.66 39.39 12.51
CA ALA A 235 -4.31 38.93 12.19
C ALA A 235 -3.32 39.17 13.34
N VAL A 236 -3.39 40.32 14.02
CA VAL A 236 -2.61 40.62 15.23
C VAL A 236 -2.96 39.65 16.35
N GLY A 237 -4.25 39.45 16.62
CA GLY A 237 -4.74 38.53 17.65
C GLY A 237 -4.31 37.08 17.41
N GLY A 238 -4.43 36.60 16.16
CA GLY A 238 -3.95 35.28 15.77
C GLY A 238 -2.43 35.11 15.89
N SER A 239 -1.67 36.15 15.51
CA SER A 239 -0.21 36.14 15.63
C SER A 239 0.25 36.12 17.10
N LEU A 240 -0.46 36.85 17.98
CA LEU A 240 -0.22 36.84 19.42
C LEU A 240 -0.58 35.50 20.05
N LEU A 241 -1.72 34.91 19.67
CA LEU A 241 -2.12 33.57 20.13
C LEU A 241 -1.07 32.52 19.74
N SER A 242 -0.57 32.60 18.51
CA SER A 242 0.50 31.73 18.03
C SER A 242 1.80 31.91 18.83
N TYR A 243 2.15 33.14 19.20
CA TYR A 243 3.33 33.41 20.03
C TYR A 243 3.15 32.82 21.43
N ILE A 244 2.01 33.08 22.07
CA ILE A 244 1.66 32.59 23.41
C ILE A 244 1.59 31.04 23.45
N TYR A 245 1.22 30.41 22.33
CA TYR A 245 1.22 28.96 22.20
C TYR A 245 2.64 28.35 22.23
N SER A 246 3.59 28.92 21.48
CA SER A 246 4.93 28.35 21.29
C SER A 246 6.02 28.92 22.22
N ALA A 247 5.91 30.18 22.63
CA ALA A 247 6.98 30.93 23.31
C ALA A 247 6.72 31.14 24.83
N PRO A 248 7.78 31.28 25.65
CA PRO A 248 7.67 31.72 27.05
C PRO A 248 7.12 33.16 27.16
N PRO A 249 6.42 33.52 28.26
CA PRO A 249 6.29 32.77 29.53
C PRO A 249 5.09 31.81 29.60
N LEU A 250 4.12 31.89 28.69
CA LEU A 250 2.87 31.13 28.78
C LEU A 250 2.94 29.74 28.15
N LYS A 251 3.61 29.61 26.99
CA LYS A 251 3.85 28.35 26.25
C LYS A 251 2.69 27.34 26.36
N LEU A 252 1.49 27.72 25.89
CA LEU A 252 0.23 26.99 26.16
C LEU A 252 0.27 25.50 25.81
N LYS A 253 1.10 25.10 24.83
CA LYS A 253 1.31 23.70 24.44
C LYS A 253 1.85 22.79 25.55
N GLN A 254 2.33 23.36 26.67
CA GLN A 254 2.68 22.57 27.86
C GLN A 254 1.46 21.90 28.52
N ASN A 255 0.27 22.47 28.36
CA ASN A 255 -0.97 21.93 28.89
C ASN A 255 -1.81 21.35 27.74
N GLY A 256 -2.04 20.04 27.76
CA GLY A 256 -2.77 19.34 26.71
C GLY A 256 -4.20 19.83 26.46
N TRP A 257 -4.89 20.40 27.46
CA TRP A 257 -6.23 20.95 27.25
C TRP A 257 -6.18 22.31 26.57
N ILE A 258 -5.42 23.24 27.15
CA ILE A 258 -5.37 24.63 26.70
C ILE A 258 -4.64 24.73 25.36
N GLY A 259 -3.56 23.97 25.20
CA GLY A 259 -2.81 23.87 23.95
C GLY A 259 -3.68 23.32 22.80
N ASN A 260 -4.37 22.21 23.02
CA ASN A 260 -5.17 21.59 21.96
C ASN A 260 -6.39 22.43 21.58
N PHE A 261 -7.00 23.13 22.55
CA PHE A 261 -8.09 24.06 22.25
C PHE A 261 -7.58 25.29 21.49
N ALA A 262 -6.46 25.88 21.92
CA ALA A 262 -5.85 27.01 21.21
C ALA A 262 -5.49 26.63 19.77
N LEU A 263 -4.98 25.42 19.55
CA LEU A 263 -4.71 24.87 18.23
C LEU A 263 -6.02 24.74 17.43
N GLY A 264 -7.03 24.05 17.96
CA GLY A 264 -8.33 23.89 17.30
C GLY A 264 -9.01 25.23 16.93
N ALA A 265 -9.00 26.19 17.86
CA ALA A 265 -9.56 27.53 17.67
C ALA A 265 -8.82 28.34 16.60
N SER A 266 -7.49 28.23 16.56
CA SER A 266 -6.70 28.93 15.54
C SER A 266 -6.92 28.41 14.12
N TYR A 267 -7.21 27.11 13.96
CA TYR A 267 -7.45 26.50 12.65
C TYR A 267 -8.88 26.65 12.13
N ILE A 268 -9.85 26.85 13.03
CA ILE A 268 -11.28 26.86 12.69
C ILE A 268 -11.87 28.26 12.84
N SER A 269 -11.75 28.88 14.02
CA SER A 269 -12.44 30.13 14.34
C SER A 269 -11.80 31.33 13.65
N LEU A 270 -10.48 31.48 13.73
CA LEU A 270 -9.79 32.67 13.20
C LEU A 270 -9.94 32.86 11.67
N PRO A 271 -9.74 31.82 10.83
CA PRO A 271 -9.90 31.97 9.38
C PRO A 271 -11.36 32.19 8.99
N TRP A 272 -12.30 31.58 9.73
CA TRP A 272 -13.71 31.83 9.54
C TRP A 272 -14.05 33.28 9.85
N TRP A 273 -13.59 33.83 10.97
CA TRP A 273 -13.81 35.23 11.33
C TRP A 273 -13.23 36.17 10.29
N ALA A 274 -12.04 35.87 9.75
CA ALA A 274 -11.45 36.65 8.68
C ALA A 274 -12.32 36.63 7.41
N GLY A 275 -12.80 35.45 6.97
CA GLY A 275 -13.69 35.33 5.81
C GLY A 275 -15.06 35.98 6.03
N GLN A 276 -15.64 35.86 7.23
CA GLN A 276 -16.90 36.49 7.61
C GLN A 276 -16.77 38.02 7.62
N ALA A 277 -15.71 38.54 8.26
CA ALA A 277 -15.45 39.96 8.38
C ALA A 277 -15.17 40.61 7.02
N LEU A 278 -14.58 39.87 6.07
CA LEU A 278 -14.24 40.38 4.74
C LEU A 278 -15.46 40.70 3.87
N PHE A 279 -16.57 39.97 4.05
CA PHE A 279 -17.77 40.14 3.22
C PHE A 279 -19.00 40.56 4.03
N GLY A 280 -18.94 40.54 5.36
CA GLY A 280 -20.07 40.91 6.22
C GLY A 280 -19.63 41.28 7.62
N THR A 281 -20.62 41.45 8.50
CA THR A 281 -20.35 41.85 9.89
C THR A 281 -20.06 40.63 10.75
N LEU A 282 -19.00 40.70 11.55
CA LEU A 282 -18.68 39.70 12.57
C LEU A 282 -19.59 39.93 13.79
N THR A 283 -20.70 39.19 13.87
CA THR A 283 -21.65 39.30 14.99
C THR A 283 -21.25 38.38 16.16
N PRO A 284 -21.64 38.72 17.41
CA PRO A 284 -21.38 37.88 18.58
C PRO A 284 -21.87 36.44 18.41
N ASP A 285 -23.02 36.24 17.76
CA ASP A 285 -23.57 34.91 17.47
C ASP A 285 -22.62 34.04 16.63
N ILE A 286 -21.97 34.63 15.63
CA ILE A 286 -21.03 33.91 14.76
C ILE A 286 -19.76 33.58 15.53
N VAL A 287 -19.26 34.51 16.34
CA VAL A 287 -18.09 34.30 17.20
C VAL A 287 -18.35 33.17 18.20
N VAL A 288 -19.50 33.17 18.88
CA VAL A 288 -19.88 32.10 19.82
C VAL A 288 -20.03 30.77 19.09
N LEU A 289 -20.75 30.74 17.97
CA LEU A 289 -20.98 29.51 17.20
C LEU A 289 -19.67 28.87 16.73
N THR A 290 -18.78 29.65 16.12
CA THR A 290 -17.50 29.16 15.61
C THR A 290 -16.52 28.80 16.73
N THR A 291 -16.55 29.51 17.86
CA THR A 291 -15.77 29.13 19.06
C THR A 291 -16.25 27.79 19.63
N LEU A 292 -17.56 27.58 19.75
CA LEU A 292 -18.11 26.28 20.16
C LEU A 292 -17.74 25.19 19.13
N TYR A 293 -17.75 25.53 17.85
CA TYR A 293 -17.35 24.60 16.79
C TYR A 293 -15.85 24.25 16.84
N SER A 294 -15.00 25.15 17.35
CA SER A 294 -13.57 24.85 17.54
C SER A 294 -13.27 23.78 18.59
N ILE A 295 -14.27 23.38 19.39
CA ILE A 295 -14.20 22.18 20.23
C ILE A 295 -14.08 20.91 19.37
N ALA A 296 -14.62 20.88 18.13
CA ALA A 296 -14.30 19.79 17.19
C ALA A 296 -12.81 19.81 16.78
N GLY A 297 -12.21 21.01 16.69
CA GLY A 297 -10.78 21.20 16.46
C GLY A 297 -9.90 20.65 17.58
N LEU A 298 -10.40 20.64 18.83
CA LEU A 298 -9.76 19.96 19.96
C LEU A 298 -9.58 18.46 19.66
N GLY A 299 -10.61 17.80 19.13
CA GLY A 299 -10.55 16.38 18.77
C GLY A 299 -9.45 16.09 17.74
N ILE A 300 -9.35 16.93 16.70
CA ILE A 300 -8.31 16.79 15.66
C ILE A 300 -6.91 17.03 16.25
N ALA A 301 -6.76 17.97 17.17
CA ALA A 301 -5.49 18.21 17.86
C ALA A 301 -5.04 16.99 18.68
N ILE A 302 -5.98 16.34 19.40
CA ILE A 302 -5.70 15.10 20.17
C ILE A 302 -5.23 13.96 19.25
N VAL A 303 -5.76 13.87 18.02
CA VAL A 303 -5.30 12.87 17.03
C VAL A 303 -3.82 13.04 16.69
N ASN A 304 -3.31 14.28 16.68
CA ASN A 304 -1.89 14.53 16.44
C ASN A 304 -1.03 14.19 17.65
N ASP A 305 -1.52 14.42 18.87
CA ASP A 305 -0.80 14.08 20.11
C ASP A 305 -0.54 12.57 20.24
N PHE A 306 -1.42 11.72 19.69
CA PHE A 306 -1.17 10.28 19.65
C PHE A 306 0.11 9.89 18.89
N LYS A 307 0.61 10.75 17.99
CA LYS A 307 1.85 10.52 17.25
C LYS A 307 3.10 10.98 18.01
N SER A 308 2.97 11.77 19.08
CA SER A 308 4.08 12.38 19.82
C SER A 308 4.21 11.91 21.27
N VAL A 309 3.36 10.98 21.73
CA VAL A 309 3.25 10.53 23.13
C VAL A 309 4.58 10.17 23.78
N GLU A 310 5.45 9.46 23.06
CA GLU A 310 6.76 9.01 23.56
C GLU A 310 7.71 10.19 23.80
N GLY A 311 7.74 11.15 22.86
CA GLY A 311 8.54 12.37 22.97
C GLY A 311 7.99 13.35 24.01
N ASP A 312 6.67 13.50 24.09
CA ASP A 312 5.99 14.36 25.05
C ASP A 312 6.27 13.90 26.48
N ARG A 313 6.24 12.59 26.72
CA ARG A 313 6.57 11.97 28.02
C ARG A 313 8.02 12.21 28.41
N ALA A 314 8.96 12.09 27.47
CA ALA A 314 10.39 12.28 27.73
C ALA A 314 10.75 13.73 28.14
N MET A 315 9.98 14.72 27.65
CA MET A 315 10.22 16.15 27.89
C MET A 315 9.29 16.77 28.95
N GLY A 316 8.49 15.94 29.64
CA GLY A 316 7.61 16.38 30.73
C GLY A 316 6.35 17.15 30.29
N LEU A 317 5.97 17.08 29.00
CA LEU A 317 4.74 17.69 28.49
C LEU A 317 3.51 16.89 28.94
N GLN A 318 2.44 17.58 29.32
CA GLN A 318 1.18 16.97 29.76
C GLN A 318 0.16 16.96 28.62
N SER A 319 0.49 16.34 27.49
CA SER A 319 -0.49 16.12 26.41
C SER A 319 -1.59 15.17 26.88
N LEU A 320 -2.79 15.22 26.29
CA LEU A 320 -3.93 14.43 26.80
C LEU A 320 -3.68 12.92 26.81
N PRO A 321 -3.02 12.32 25.79
CA PRO A 321 -2.64 10.90 25.84
C PRO A 321 -1.61 10.57 26.93
N VAL A 322 -0.74 11.52 27.28
CA VAL A 322 0.25 11.34 28.36
C VAL A 322 -0.41 11.48 29.73
N ALA A 323 -1.31 12.45 29.91
CA ALA A 323 -1.95 12.76 31.18
C ALA A 323 -3.05 11.74 31.57
N PHE A 324 -3.85 11.27 30.61
CA PHE A 324 -5.02 10.41 30.86
C PHE A 324 -4.87 8.97 30.34
N GLY A 325 -3.76 8.67 29.66
CA GLY A 325 -3.56 7.41 28.95
C GLY A 325 -4.26 7.38 27.58
N MET A 326 -3.79 6.47 26.72
CA MET A 326 -4.21 6.37 25.32
C MET A 326 -5.72 6.11 25.16
N GLU A 327 -6.26 5.19 25.97
CA GLU A 327 -7.68 4.80 25.90
C GLU A 327 -8.62 5.93 26.30
N THR A 328 -8.35 6.61 27.41
CA THR A 328 -9.17 7.73 27.87
C THR A 328 -9.10 8.89 26.87
N ALA A 329 -7.91 9.21 26.35
CA ALA A 329 -7.73 10.26 25.35
C ALA A 329 -8.49 9.96 24.04
N LYS A 330 -8.62 8.69 23.65
CA LYS A 330 -9.37 8.28 22.46
C LYS A 330 -10.86 8.59 22.61
N TRP A 331 -11.44 8.24 23.76
CA TRP A 331 -12.85 8.55 24.03
C TRP A 331 -13.09 10.06 24.21
N ILE A 332 -12.13 10.80 24.78
CA ILE A 332 -12.19 12.27 24.82
C ILE A 332 -12.20 12.86 23.40
N CYS A 333 -11.34 12.36 22.51
CA CYS A 333 -11.29 12.79 21.12
C CYS A 333 -12.61 12.53 20.38
N VAL A 334 -13.11 11.28 20.42
CA VAL A 334 -14.37 10.89 19.78
C VAL A 334 -15.54 11.69 20.35
N GLY A 335 -15.62 11.79 21.68
CA GLY A 335 -16.65 12.57 22.36
C GLY A 335 -16.64 14.05 21.97
N ALA A 336 -15.47 14.69 21.89
CA ALA A 336 -15.36 16.09 21.49
C ALA A 336 -15.86 16.34 20.06
N ILE A 337 -15.58 15.41 19.12
CA ILE A 337 -16.05 15.51 17.73
C ILE A 337 -17.55 15.26 17.65
N ASP A 338 -18.04 14.15 18.23
CA ASP A 338 -19.44 13.73 18.13
C ASP A 338 -20.40 14.69 18.85
N ILE A 339 -20.03 15.16 20.05
CA ILE A 339 -20.83 16.17 20.78
C ILE A 339 -20.94 17.45 19.96
N THR A 340 -19.85 17.88 19.32
CA THR A 340 -19.87 19.10 18.49
C THR A 340 -20.76 18.90 17.26
N GLN A 341 -20.68 17.75 16.60
CA GLN A 341 -21.53 17.43 15.44
C GLN A 341 -23.01 17.34 15.83
N LEU A 342 -23.33 16.66 16.93
CA LEU A 342 -24.71 16.52 17.43
C LEU A 342 -25.27 17.86 17.90
N SER A 343 -24.45 18.71 18.50
CA SER A 343 -24.83 20.06 18.94
C SER A 343 -25.12 20.97 17.74
N VAL A 344 -24.31 20.90 16.66
CA VAL A 344 -24.58 21.61 15.40
C VAL A 344 -25.84 21.08 14.71
N ALA A 345 -26.01 19.76 14.65
CA ALA A 345 -27.20 19.13 14.08
C ALA A 345 -28.46 19.52 14.86
N GLY A 346 -28.40 19.48 16.20
CA GLY A 346 -29.47 19.89 17.10
C GLY A 346 -29.83 21.36 16.93
N GLY A 347 -28.84 22.25 16.88
CA GLY A 347 -29.03 23.69 16.66
C GLY A 347 -29.66 24.03 15.30
N LEU A 348 -29.44 23.21 14.27
CA LEU A 348 -30.05 23.38 12.94
C LEU A 348 -31.49 22.85 12.87
N THR A 349 -31.88 21.96 13.79
CA THR A 349 -33.23 21.39 13.88
C THR A 349 -34.17 22.19 14.79
N VAL A 350 -33.68 23.17 15.56
CA VAL A 350 -34.55 24.07 16.33
C VAL A 350 -35.27 25.01 15.36
N PRO A 351 -36.62 25.04 15.35
CA PRO A 351 -37.36 26.02 14.56
C PRO A 351 -37.18 27.40 15.20
N VAL A 352 -36.26 28.19 14.66
CA VAL A 352 -36.15 29.62 15.00
C VAL A 352 -37.41 30.31 14.46
N LEU A 353 -38.19 30.89 15.37
CA LEU A 353 -39.47 31.55 15.10
C LEU A 353 -39.35 32.61 13.98
N PRO A 354 -40.35 32.72 13.09
CA PRO A 354 -40.28 33.57 11.91
C PRO A 354 -40.75 35.00 12.23
N GLU A 355 -39.96 35.78 12.96
CA GLU A 355 -40.27 37.19 13.24
C GLU A 355 -38.98 38.02 13.10
N GLY A 356 -38.58 38.36 11.88
CA GLY A 356 -37.40 39.22 11.64
C GLY A 356 -37.21 39.65 10.18
N PRO A 357 -36.63 40.84 9.91
CA PRO A 357 -36.51 41.44 8.57
C PRO A 357 -35.66 40.63 7.58
N CYS A 358 -35.80 40.90 6.27
CA CYS A 358 -35.18 40.14 5.15
C CYS A 358 -33.67 39.85 5.30
N GLU A 359 -32.93 40.71 5.99
CA GLU A 359 -31.50 40.54 6.33
C GLU A 359 -31.25 39.25 7.14
N VAL A 360 -32.12 38.98 8.13
CA VAL A 360 -32.04 37.80 9.02
C VAL A 360 -32.28 36.52 8.22
N ARG A 361 -33.15 36.57 7.20
CA ARG A 361 -33.47 35.42 6.33
C ARG A 361 -32.30 35.06 5.40
N ARG A 362 -31.56 36.06 4.87
CA ARG A 362 -30.31 35.85 4.13
C ARG A 362 -29.21 35.30 5.02
N GLN A 363 -29.08 35.81 6.25
CA GLN A 363 -28.10 35.34 7.23
C GLN A 363 -28.38 33.89 7.67
N ILE A 364 -29.64 33.48 7.81
CA ILE A 364 -30.04 32.08 8.11
C ILE A 364 -29.74 31.17 6.91
N SER A 365 -29.96 31.64 5.67
CA SER A 365 -29.60 30.90 4.45
C SER A 365 -28.07 30.75 4.31
N GLY A 366 -27.30 31.80 4.63
CA GLY A 366 -25.83 31.78 4.68
C GLY A 366 -25.30 30.84 5.77
N LYS A 367 -25.90 30.85 6.98
CA LYS A 367 -25.59 29.90 8.07
C LYS A 367 -25.84 28.45 7.65
N ARG A 368 -26.92 28.16 6.92
CA ARG A 368 -27.20 26.81 6.36
C ARG A 368 -26.22 26.42 5.24
N SER A 369 -25.87 27.35 4.34
CA SER A 369 -24.88 27.12 3.29
C SER A 369 -23.48 26.89 3.85
N ALA A 370 -23.07 27.62 4.89
CA ALA A 370 -21.79 27.43 5.56
C ALA A 370 -21.69 26.03 6.19
N VAL A 371 -22.74 25.56 6.87
CA VAL A 371 -22.75 24.18 7.41
C VAL A 371 -22.75 23.13 6.29
N LEU A 372 -23.39 23.39 5.14
CA LEU A 372 -23.31 22.51 3.97
C LEU A 372 -21.88 22.46 3.38
N CYS A 373 -21.19 23.60 3.32
CA CYS A 373 -19.80 23.71 2.89
C CYS A 373 -18.80 23.03 3.86
N LEU A 374 -19.20 22.76 5.11
CA LEU A 374 -18.39 22.00 6.07
C LEU A 374 -18.51 20.48 5.94
N ARG A 375 -19.54 19.95 5.25
CA ARG A 375 -19.72 18.49 5.04
C ARG A 375 -18.45 17.75 4.55
N PRO A 376 -17.55 18.35 3.74
CA PRO A 376 -16.31 17.71 3.32
C PRO A 376 -15.17 17.75 4.36
N ILE A 377 -15.12 18.74 5.27
CA ILE A 377 -14.04 18.85 6.28
C ILE A 377 -14.25 17.87 7.43
N VAL A 378 -15.51 17.67 7.84
CA VAL A 378 -15.87 16.79 8.96
C VAL A 378 -16.22 15.37 8.51
N ARG A 379 -16.23 15.13 7.19
CA ARG A 379 -16.11 13.75 6.70
C ARG A 379 -14.64 13.38 6.79
N PRO A 380 -14.21 12.58 7.77
CA PRO A 380 -12.90 11.96 7.67
C PRO A 380 -12.79 11.28 6.30
N PRO A 381 -11.61 11.22 5.67
CA PRO A 381 -11.36 10.33 4.53
C PRO A 381 -11.44 8.84 4.91
N VAL A 382 -12.01 8.52 6.08
CA VAL A 382 -12.17 7.18 6.61
C VAL A 382 -13.61 7.06 7.07
N ARG A 383 -14.36 6.17 6.43
CA ARG A 383 -15.58 5.63 7.02
C ARG A 383 -15.14 4.89 8.29
N ILE A 384 -15.17 5.55 9.46
CA ILE A 384 -15.20 4.82 10.73
C ILE A 384 -16.61 4.25 10.78
N GLU A 385 -16.80 3.11 10.13
CA GLU A 385 -17.87 2.21 10.52
C GLU A 385 -17.67 1.96 12.01
N ALA A 386 -18.75 2.06 12.79
CA ALA A 386 -18.73 1.73 14.19
C ALA A 386 -18.04 0.36 14.35
N MET A 387 -16.78 0.41 14.77
CA MET A 387 -16.03 -0.75 15.22
C MET A 387 -16.81 -1.25 16.42
N SER A 388 -17.66 -2.24 16.19
CA SER A 388 -17.95 -3.22 17.21
C SER A 388 -16.59 -3.64 17.76
N SER A 389 -16.40 -3.36 19.05
CA SER A 389 -15.31 -3.83 19.90
C SER A 389 -14.71 -5.13 19.38
N ASP A 390 -13.44 -5.08 18.94
CA ASP A 390 -12.47 -6.19 18.94
C ASP A 390 -11.17 -5.90 18.15
N ASP A 391 -10.91 -4.67 17.69
CA ASP A 391 -9.61 -4.32 17.07
C ASP A 391 -8.80 -3.38 17.98
N ASP A 392 -8.11 -4.01 18.93
CA ASP A 392 -6.93 -3.47 19.62
C ASP A 392 -5.91 -2.96 18.58
N VAL A 393 -5.23 -1.85 18.87
CA VAL A 393 -3.92 -1.57 18.24
C VAL A 393 -2.93 -2.59 18.78
N ARG A 394 -2.97 -3.79 18.20
CA ARG A 394 -1.84 -4.70 18.20
C ARG A 394 -0.86 -4.11 17.19
N GLU A 395 0.44 -4.21 17.44
CA GLU A 395 1.36 -4.47 16.32
C GLU A 395 0.62 -5.44 15.39
N GLU A 396 0.39 -5.12 14.12
CA GLU A 396 -0.29 -6.07 13.21
C GLU A 396 0.50 -7.37 13.28
N LYS A 397 0.05 -8.28 14.12
CA LYS A 397 0.72 -9.52 14.39
C LYS A 397 0.54 -10.27 13.09
N GLU A 398 1.60 -10.38 12.28
CA GLU A 398 1.55 -11.12 11.02
C GLU A 398 0.81 -12.43 11.30
N LEU A 399 -0.35 -12.59 10.65
CA LEU A 399 -1.20 -13.75 10.85
C LEU A 399 -0.46 -14.95 10.28
N ASP A 400 0.07 -15.78 11.18
CA ASP A 400 0.89 -16.93 10.87
C ASP A 400 0.12 -18.25 11.09
N LEU A 401 0.79 -19.37 10.85
CA LEU A 401 0.20 -20.70 11.04
C LEU A 401 -0.10 -21.06 12.50
N SER A 402 0.17 -20.18 13.48
CA SER A 402 -0.24 -20.40 14.87
C SER A 402 -1.76 -20.31 15.04
N SER A 403 -2.45 -19.60 14.14
CA SER A 403 -3.91 -19.49 14.11
C SER A 403 -4.54 -20.63 13.30
N SER A 404 -5.51 -21.34 13.89
CA SER A 404 -6.26 -22.39 13.20
C SER A 404 -7.12 -21.86 12.05
N ASP A 405 -7.58 -20.61 12.13
CA ASP A 405 -8.33 -19.95 11.05
C ASP A 405 -7.46 -19.75 9.81
N VAL A 406 -6.21 -19.30 10.00
CA VAL A 406 -5.23 -19.11 8.92
C VAL A 406 -4.93 -20.45 8.23
N VAL A 407 -4.67 -21.50 9.02
CA VAL A 407 -4.43 -22.85 8.48
C VAL A 407 -5.65 -23.36 7.69
N THR A 408 -6.87 -23.07 8.15
CA THR A 408 -8.10 -23.46 7.46
C THR A 408 -8.23 -22.75 6.12
N LYS A 409 -8.00 -21.43 6.08
CA LYS A 409 -8.03 -20.65 4.83
C LYS A 409 -7.01 -21.12 3.81
N TYR A 410 -5.79 -21.47 4.23
CA TYR A 410 -4.79 -22.08 3.34
C TYR A 410 -5.25 -23.44 2.79
N LYS A 411 -5.85 -24.29 3.64
CA LYS A 411 -6.36 -25.60 3.22
C LYS A 411 -7.54 -25.48 2.27
N ASP A 412 -8.48 -24.59 2.53
CA ASP A 412 -9.63 -24.34 1.66
C ASP A 412 -9.16 -23.80 0.29
N ALA A 413 -8.19 -22.87 0.27
CA ALA A 413 -7.60 -22.37 -0.97
C ALA A 413 -6.86 -23.48 -1.73
N ALA A 414 -6.13 -24.34 -1.01
CA ALA A 414 -5.43 -25.48 -1.57
C ALA A 414 -6.39 -26.54 -2.14
N GLU A 415 -7.51 -26.81 -1.46
CA GLU A 415 -8.51 -27.75 -1.95
C GLU A 415 -9.17 -27.26 -3.25
N ILE A 416 -9.54 -25.98 -3.30
CA ILE A 416 -10.10 -25.37 -4.51
C ILE A 416 -9.12 -25.48 -5.68
N VAL A 417 -7.85 -25.11 -5.46
CA VAL A 417 -6.85 -25.14 -6.55
C VAL A 417 -6.50 -26.58 -6.97
N ASN A 418 -6.47 -27.54 -6.06
CA ASN A 418 -6.28 -28.96 -6.39
C ASN A 418 -7.44 -29.50 -7.25
N ASN A 419 -8.68 -29.11 -6.93
CA ASN A 419 -9.85 -29.49 -7.72
C ASN A 419 -9.87 -28.79 -9.08
N ALA A 420 -9.46 -27.52 -9.14
CA ALA A 420 -9.29 -26.78 -10.39
C ALA A 420 -8.24 -27.44 -11.29
N LEU A 421 -7.10 -27.87 -10.71
CA LEU A 421 -6.05 -28.58 -11.45
C LEU A 421 -6.57 -29.90 -12.04
N LYS A 422 -7.30 -30.71 -11.27
CA LYS A 422 -7.91 -31.95 -11.78
C LYS A 422 -8.85 -31.69 -12.96
N LEU A 423 -9.66 -30.63 -12.86
CA LEU A 423 -10.54 -30.21 -13.95
C LEU A 423 -9.72 -29.81 -15.18
N VAL A 424 -8.72 -28.95 -15.02
CA VAL A 424 -7.87 -28.48 -16.14
C VAL A 424 -7.15 -29.65 -16.81
N VAL A 425 -6.57 -30.57 -16.04
CA VAL A 425 -5.94 -31.80 -16.57
C VAL A 425 -6.95 -32.62 -17.38
N SER A 426 -8.20 -32.76 -16.93
CA SER A 426 -9.24 -33.50 -17.67
C SER A 426 -9.66 -32.85 -18.99
N LEU A 427 -9.40 -31.54 -19.16
CA LEU A 427 -9.68 -30.77 -20.37
C LEU A 427 -8.50 -30.76 -21.36
N CYS A 428 -7.29 -31.12 -20.90
CA CYS A 428 -6.09 -31.22 -21.73
C CYS A 428 -6.17 -32.43 -22.68
N LYS A 429 -6.85 -32.25 -23.81
CA LYS A 429 -7.01 -33.25 -24.87
C LYS A 429 -6.46 -32.71 -26.20
N PRO A 430 -6.05 -33.59 -27.14
CA PRO A 430 -5.62 -33.14 -28.46
C PRO A 430 -6.70 -32.28 -29.12
N LYS A 431 -6.28 -31.23 -29.82
CA LYS A 431 -7.09 -30.21 -30.50
C LYS A 431 -7.88 -29.27 -29.58
N ALA A 432 -7.77 -29.40 -28.26
CA ALA A 432 -8.37 -28.43 -27.34
C ALA A 432 -7.61 -27.10 -27.41
N LYS A 433 -8.33 -25.98 -27.44
CA LYS A 433 -7.74 -24.64 -27.44
C LYS A 433 -7.21 -24.29 -26.06
N ILE A 434 -5.98 -23.79 -26.01
CA ILE A 434 -5.32 -23.42 -24.75
C ILE A 434 -6.09 -22.30 -24.03
N VAL A 435 -6.56 -21.30 -24.77
CA VAL A 435 -7.29 -20.16 -24.21
C VAL A 435 -8.57 -20.58 -23.48
N ASP A 436 -9.34 -21.51 -24.05
CA ASP A 436 -10.59 -22.01 -23.47
C ASP A 436 -10.34 -22.76 -22.16
N ILE A 437 -9.24 -23.53 -22.10
CA ILE A 437 -8.84 -24.27 -20.90
C ILE A 437 -8.40 -23.28 -19.80
N CYS A 438 -7.58 -22.28 -20.14
CA CYS A 438 -7.17 -21.23 -19.20
C CYS A 438 -8.38 -20.47 -18.61
N GLU A 439 -9.33 -20.08 -19.47
CA GLU A 439 -10.55 -19.38 -19.03
C GLU A 439 -11.43 -20.26 -18.14
N ARG A 440 -11.54 -21.55 -18.46
CA ARG A 440 -12.31 -22.51 -17.65
C ARG A 440 -11.69 -22.72 -16.28
N GLY A 441 -10.36 -22.80 -16.19
CA GLY A 441 -9.64 -22.90 -14.91
C GLY A 441 -9.86 -21.69 -14.02
N ASP A 442 -9.72 -20.48 -14.56
CA ASP A 442 -9.95 -19.23 -13.82
C ASP A 442 -11.40 -19.10 -13.36
N SER A 443 -12.35 -19.46 -14.23
CA SER A 443 -13.79 -19.40 -13.93
C SER A 443 -14.17 -20.38 -12.83
N PHE A 444 -13.63 -21.60 -12.87
CA PHE A 444 -13.87 -22.58 -11.82
C PHE A 444 -13.38 -22.09 -10.45
N ILE A 445 -12.18 -21.50 -10.36
CA ILE A 445 -11.69 -20.92 -9.10
C ILE A 445 -12.63 -19.82 -8.60
N ARG A 446 -13.08 -18.91 -9.47
CA ARG A 446 -14.02 -17.82 -9.09
C ARG A 446 -15.37 -18.36 -8.60
N GLU A 447 -15.91 -19.39 -9.26
CA GLU A 447 -17.16 -20.04 -8.88
C GLU A 447 -17.04 -20.71 -7.50
N GLN A 448 -15.99 -21.52 -7.29
CA GLN A 448 -15.77 -22.24 -6.03
C GLN A 448 -15.49 -21.29 -4.87
N THR A 449 -14.59 -20.33 -5.05
CA THR A 449 -14.31 -19.30 -4.03
C THR A 449 -15.55 -18.45 -3.76
N GLY A 450 -16.38 -18.17 -4.78
CA GLY A 450 -17.66 -17.49 -4.62
C GLY A 450 -18.60 -18.20 -3.64
N ASN A 451 -18.55 -19.54 -3.57
CA ASN A 451 -19.45 -20.42 -2.80
C ASN A 451 -19.11 -20.55 -1.31
N ILE A 452 -17.87 -20.30 -0.91
CA ILE A 452 -17.42 -20.37 0.47
C ILE A 452 -17.49 -19.00 1.15
N TYR A 453 -17.53 -18.95 2.49
CA TYR A 453 -17.50 -17.68 3.26
C TYR A 453 -18.52 -16.60 2.80
N LYS A 454 -19.75 -16.98 2.40
CA LYS A 454 -20.79 -16.01 1.98
C LYS A 454 -21.41 -15.22 3.13
N ASN A 455 -21.60 -15.86 4.29
CA ASN A 455 -22.40 -15.33 5.40
C ASN A 455 -21.55 -14.79 6.57
N VAL A 456 -20.31 -14.40 6.30
CA VAL A 456 -19.42 -13.80 7.32
C VAL A 456 -19.71 -12.31 7.47
N LYS A 457 -19.63 -11.81 8.70
CA LYS A 457 -19.88 -10.40 9.04
C LYS A 457 -18.91 -9.43 8.33
N LYS A 458 -17.69 -9.89 8.04
CA LYS A 458 -16.64 -9.14 7.33
C LYS A 458 -16.56 -9.62 5.88
N LYS A 459 -16.46 -8.69 4.94
CA LYS A 459 -16.22 -9.00 3.53
C LYS A 459 -14.81 -9.58 3.37
N ILE A 460 -14.71 -10.83 2.93
CA ILE A 460 -13.44 -11.53 2.67
C ILE A 460 -13.13 -11.47 1.18
N GLU A 461 -11.93 -11.00 0.83
CA GLU A 461 -11.42 -11.03 -0.54
C GLU A 461 -10.97 -12.44 -0.91
N ARG A 462 -11.35 -12.94 -2.09
CA ARG A 462 -11.08 -14.31 -2.52
C ARG A 462 -11.16 -14.42 -4.03
N GLY A 463 -10.43 -15.37 -4.59
CA GLY A 463 -10.42 -15.62 -6.03
C GLY A 463 -9.11 -16.19 -6.53
N VAL A 464 -8.77 -15.82 -7.76
CA VAL A 464 -7.56 -16.27 -8.45
C VAL A 464 -6.35 -15.53 -7.87
N ALA A 465 -5.37 -16.28 -7.37
CA ALA A 465 -4.09 -15.73 -6.90
C ALA A 465 -3.02 -15.73 -7.99
N PHE A 466 -3.07 -16.72 -8.88
CA PHE A 466 -2.24 -16.77 -10.07
C PHE A 466 -3.08 -17.30 -11.23
N PRO A 467 -3.15 -16.60 -12.38
CA PRO A 467 -3.97 -17.02 -13.51
C PRO A 467 -3.60 -18.41 -14.01
N THR A 468 -4.58 -19.12 -14.56
CA THR A 468 -4.36 -20.41 -15.19
C THR A 468 -3.45 -20.25 -16.41
N CYS A 469 -2.32 -20.95 -16.39
CA CYS A 469 -1.31 -20.97 -17.44
C CYS A 469 -1.11 -22.38 -17.95
N LEU A 470 -0.96 -22.54 -19.27
CA LEU A 470 -0.70 -23.81 -19.93
C LEU A 470 0.50 -23.63 -20.86
N SER A 471 1.70 -23.97 -20.39
CA SER A 471 2.92 -23.87 -21.20
C SER A 471 3.20 -25.22 -21.86
N VAL A 472 3.55 -25.24 -23.15
CA VAL A 472 3.69 -26.48 -23.94
C VAL A 472 5.15 -26.74 -24.30
N ASN A 473 5.61 -27.98 -24.15
CA ASN A 473 6.93 -28.49 -24.56
C ASN A 473 8.11 -27.64 -24.07
N ASN A 474 8.79 -26.91 -24.95
CA ASN A 474 9.94 -26.05 -24.63
C ASN A 474 9.54 -24.71 -23.99
N THR A 475 8.25 -24.34 -24.01
CA THR A 475 7.75 -23.17 -23.29
C THR A 475 7.85 -23.45 -21.80
N VAL A 476 8.53 -22.58 -21.05
CA VAL A 476 8.89 -22.82 -19.66
C VAL A 476 7.75 -22.46 -18.72
N CYS A 477 7.16 -21.26 -18.86
CA CYS A 477 6.18 -20.74 -17.91
C CYS A 477 5.29 -19.63 -18.48
N HIS A 478 4.25 -19.29 -17.72
CA HIS A 478 3.40 -18.09 -17.84
C HIS A 478 2.57 -17.94 -19.13
N PHE A 479 2.46 -18.98 -19.96
CA PHE A 479 1.61 -18.90 -21.16
C PHE A 479 0.12 -18.93 -20.78
N SER A 480 -0.51 -17.74 -20.79
CA SER A 480 -1.97 -17.56 -20.61
C SER A 480 -2.49 -16.63 -21.71
N PRO A 481 -2.80 -17.15 -22.90
CA PRO A 481 -3.02 -16.33 -24.09
C PRO A 481 -4.27 -15.43 -24.02
N LEU A 482 -4.29 -14.41 -24.89
CA LEU A 482 -5.46 -13.54 -25.10
C LEU A 482 -6.57 -14.29 -25.85
N ALA A 483 -7.80 -13.75 -25.81
CA ALA A 483 -8.98 -14.35 -26.45
C ALA A 483 -8.86 -14.55 -27.98
N THR A 484 -7.94 -13.82 -28.63
CA THR A 484 -7.69 -13.89 -30.07
C THR A 484 -6.68 -14.97 -30.48
N ASP A 485 -6.10 -15.67 -29.52
CA ASP A 485 -5.11 -16.72 -29.78
C ASP A 485 -5.78 -18.04 -30.19
N GLU A 486 -5.15 -18.77 -31.12
CA GLU A 486 -5.68 -20.01 -31.69
C GLU A 486 -4.82 -21.24 -31.35
N ALA A 487 -3.88 -21.13 -30.42
CA ALA A 487 -3.03 -22.26 -30.05
C ALA A 487 -3.84 -23.44 -29.51
N VAL A 488 -3.59 -24.61 -30.07
CA VAL A 488 -4.23 -25.88 -29.72
C VAL A 488 -3.20 -26.87 -29.19
N LEU A 489 -3.67 -27.80 -28.37
CA LEU A 489 -2.86 -28.90 -27.86
C LEU A 489 -2.74 -30.03 -28.90
N GLU A 490 -1.60 -30.69 -28.96
CA GLU A 490 -1.34 -31.85 -29.82
C GLU A 490 -1.18 -33.14 -29.00
N GLU A 491 -1.20 -34.28 -29.69
CA GLU A 491 -0.95 -35.58 -29.05
C GLU A 491 0.52 -35.69 -28.65
N ASN A 492 0.80 -36.23 -27.46
CA ASN A 492 2.12 -36.32 -26.83
C ASN A 492 2.73 -34.98 -26.36
N ASP A 493 1.97 -33.88 -26.38
CA ASP A 493 2.43 -32.62 -25.80
C ASP A 493 2.68 -32.75 -24.29
N MET A 494 3.80 -32.15 -23.84
CA MET A 494 4.12 -32.00 -22.43
C MET A 494 3.68 -30.61 -21.95
N ILE A 495 2.59 -30.59 -21.19
CA ILE A 495 1.90 -29.38 -20.74
C ILE A 495 2.21 -29.12 -19.28
N LYS A 496 2.72 -27.92 -18.99
CA LYS A 496 2.90 -27.41 -17.64
C LYS A 496 1.69 -26.54 -17.31
N ILE A 497 0.89 -26.97 -16.36
CA ILE A 497 -0.28 -26.26 -15.85
C ILE A 497 0.15 -25.54 -14.58
N ASP A 498 -0.01 -24.22 -14.50
CA ASP A 498 0.29 -23.41 -13.30
C ASP A 498 -0.90 -22.52 -12.96
N MET A 499 -1.33 -22.52 -11.71
CA MET A 499 -2.51 -21.79 -11.24
C MET A 499 -2.49 -21.57 -9.72
N GLY A 500 -3.24 -20.57 -9.25
CA GLY A 500 -3.32 -20.22 -7.84
C GLY A 500 -4.67 -19.70 -7.38
N CYS A 501 -5.00 -19.98 -6.13
CA CYS A 501 -6.20 -19.51 -5.43
C CYS A 501 -5.81 -18.78 -4.14
N HIS A 502 -6.58 -17.77 -3.74
CA HIS A 502 -6.44 -17.17 -2.41
C HIS A 502 -7.80 -16.99 -1.72
N ILE A 503 -7.75 -17.04 -0.38
CA ILE A 503 -8.86 -16.70 0.50
C ILE A 503 -8.32 -15.76 1.57
N ASP A 504 -8.91 -14.58 1.71
CA ASP A 504 -8.48 -13.53 2.64
C ASP A 504 -7.00 -13.10 2.46
N GLY A 505 -6.49 -13.25 1.23
CA GLY A 505 -5.08 -13.01 0.92
C GLY A 505 -4.13 -14.17 1.23
N PHE A 506 -4.58 -15.27 1.85
CA PHE A 506 -3.77 -16.48 2.03
C PHE A 506 -3.74 -17.30 0.74
N ILE A 507 -2.54 -17.50 0.20
CA ILE A 507 -2.31 -17.98 -1.18
C ILE A 507 -1.97 -19.47 -1.19
N ALA A 508 -2.60 -20.22 -2.08
CA ALA A 508 -2.21 -21.57 -2.45
C ALA A 508 -1.98 -21.63 -3.96
N VAL A 509 -0.77 -22.03 -4.36
CA VAL A 509 -0.35 -22.21 -5.76
C VAL A 509 0.03 -23.66 -6.02
N VAL A 510 -0.27 -24.11 -7.24
CA VAL A 510 0.08 -25.45 -7.71
C VAL A 510 0.49 -25.39 -9.18
N ALA A 511 1.53 -26.14 -9.52
CA ALA A 511 1.87 -26.43 -10.90
C ALA A 511 2.16 -27.91 -11.09
N HIS A 512 1.79 -28.43 -12.24
CA HIS A 512 1.96 -29.83 -12.60
C HIS A 512 2.25 -29.96 -14.09
N THR A 513 3.16 -30.86 -14.42
CA THR A 513 3.42 -31.24 -15.81
C THR A 513 2.70 -32.53 -16.16
N HIS A 514 1.85 -32.45 -17.18
CA HIS A 514 1.06 -33.55 -17.72
C HIS A 514 1.41 -33.80 -19.18
N VAL A 515 1.58 -35.06 -19.57
CA VAL A 515 1.77 -35.45 -20.97
C VAL A 515 0.47 -35.99 -21.53
N ILE A 516 0.01 -35.46 -22.68
CA ILE A 516 -1.19 -35.97 -23.37
C ILE A 516 -0.86 -37.29 -24.06
N LYS A 517 -0.82 -38.37 -23.27
CA LYS A 517 -0.55 -39.71 -23.77
C LYS A 517 -1.24 -40.75 -22.89
N ASP A 518 -1.81 -41.76 -23.55
CA ASP A 518 -2.30 -42.97 -22.88
C ASP A 518 -1.16 -43.97 -22.66
N GLY A 519 -1.01 -44.45 -21.42
CA GLY A 519 0.01 -45.42 -21.02
C GLY A 519 1.31 -44.80 -20.46
N PRO A 520 2.37 -45.60 -20.28
CA PRO A 520 3.59 -45.12 -19.64
C PRO A 520 4.35 -44.10 -20.50
N ILE A 521 4.86 -43.07 -19.83
CA ILE A 521 5.75 -42.07 -20.45
C ILE A 521 7.17 -42.66 -20.46
N THR A 522 7.84 -42.57 -21.60
CA THR A 522 9.17 -43.15 -21.84
C THR A 522 10.15 -42.10 -22.38
N GLY A 523 11.44 -42.43 -22.40
CA GLY A 523 12.49 -41.59 -23.01
C GLY A 523 12.76 -40.30 -22.22
N ARG A 524 13.23 -39.26 -22.92
CA ARG A 524 13.63 -37.97 -22.29
C ARG A 524 12.49 -37.28 -21.55
N ALA A 525 11.24 -37.44 -22.00
CA ALA A 525 10.06 -36.95 -21.31
C ALA A 525 9.89 -37.60 -19.93
N ALA A 526 10.16 -38.91 -19.83
CA ALA A 526 10.11 -39.63 -18.56
C ALA A 526 11.26 -39.21 -17.64
N ASP A 527 12.47 -39.04 -18.17
CA ASP A 527 13.65 -38.63 -17.40
C ASP A 527 13.43 -37.24 -16.75
N VAL A 528 12.97 -36.24 -17.52
CA VAL A 528 12.78 -34.87 -17.00
C VAL A 528 11.64 -34.77 -15.99
N LEU A 529 10.57 -35.55 -16.18
CA LEU A 529 9.47 -35.68 -15.21
C LEU A 529 9.92 -36.39 -13.94
N ALA A 530 10.70 -37.47 -14.05
CA ALA A 530 11.25 -38.18 -12.92
C ALA A 530 12.21 -37.28 -12.12
N ALA A 531 13.03 -36.48 -12.81
CA ALA A 531 13.88 -35.47 -12.21
C ALA A 531 13.08 -34.43 -11.41
N ALA A 532 12.03 -33.85 -12.02
CA ALA A 532 11.17 -32.87 -11.35
C ALA A 532 10.47 -33.47 -10.12
N ASN A 533 9.86 -34.66 -10.26
CA ASN A 533 9.15 -35.33 -9.16
C ASN A 533 10.09 -35.69 -8.01
N THR A 534 11.27 -36.22 -8.32
CA THR A 534 12.28 -36.55 -7.30
C THR A 534 12.77 -35.29 -6.60
N ALA A 535 13.05 -34.22 -7.35
CA ALA A 535 13.49 -32.94 -6.79
C ALA A 535 12.41 -32.32 -5.89
N ALA A 536 11.13 -32.43 -6.27
CA ALA A 536 10.00 -31.98 -5.45
C ALA A 536 9.89 -32.76 -4.13
N GLU A 537 10.08 -34.07 -4.15
CA GLU A 537 10.06 -34.89 -2.94
C GLU A 537 11.28 -34.63 -2.03
N VAL A 538 12.46 -34.38 -2.60
CA VAL A 538 13.66 -33.97 -1.86
C VAL A 538 13.47 -32.58 -1.25
N ALA A 539 13.00 -31.61 -2.04
CA ALA A 539 12.73 -30.26 -1.56
C ALA A 539 11.69 -30.25 -0.43
N LEU A 540 10.61 -31.01 -0.54
CA LEU A 540 9.60 -31.15 0.52
C LEU A 540 10.19 -31.63 1.86
N ARG A 541 11.26 -32.44 1.82
CA ARG A 541 11.92 -32.97 3.03
C ARG A 541 12.99 -32.04 3.59
N LEU A 542 13.58 -31.18 2.74
CA LEU A 542 14.62 -30.23 3.13
C LEU A 542 14.07 -28.87 3.55
N VAL A 543 12.92 -28.44 3.00
CA VAL A 543 12.21 -27.22 3.42
C VAL A 543 11.51 -27.49 4.74
N ARG A 544 12.26 -27.31 5.84
CA ARG A 544 11.80 -27.50 7.21
C ARG A 544 12.55 -26.56 8.16
N PRO A 545 11.96 -26.22 9.32
CA PRO A 545 12.61 -25.34 10.29
C PRO A 545 14.03 -25.79 10.64
N GLY A 546 14.98 -24.86 10.71
CA GLY A 546 16.38 -25.14 11.01
C GLY A 546 17.28 -25.46 9.80
N LYS A 547 16.71 -25.53 8.59
CA LYS A 547 17.46 -25.74 7.35
C LYS A 547 17.61 -24.45 6.56
N LYS A 548 18.65 -24.38 5.74
CA LYS A 548 18.93 -23.21 4.90
C LYS A 548 18.38 -23.38 3.49
N ASN A 549 18.06 -22.27 2.85
CA ASN A 549 17.66 -22.23 1.43
C ASN A 549 18.74 -22.80 0.49
N LYS A 550 20.03 -22.59 0.78
CA LYS A 550 21.15 -23.15 0.00
C LYS A 550 21.15 -24.70 -0.04
N ASP A 551 20.86 -25.35 1.08
CA ASP A 551 20.81 -26.82 1.15
C ASP A 551 19.80 -27.39 0.12
N VAL A 552 18.66 -26.72 -0.04
CA VAL A 552 17.63 -27.10 -1.02
C VAL A 552 18.13 -26.88 -2.44
N THR A 553 18.80 -25.75 -2.68
CA THR A 553 19.36 -25.36 -3.99
C THR A 553 20.36 -26.39 -4.51
N GLU A 554 21.30 -26.81 -3.66
CA GLU A 554 22.31 -27.81 -4.00
C GLU A 554 21.69 -29.18 -4.25
N ALA A 555 20.71 -29.56 -3.41
CA ALA A 555 20.05 -30.85 -3.52
C ALA A 555 19.24 -31.02 -4.82
N ILE A 556 18.43 -30.01 -5.20
CA ILE A 556 17.62 -30.10 -6.44
C ILE A 556 18.50 -30.14 -7.69
N GLN A 557 19.65 -29.44 -7.70
CA GLN A 557 20.61 -29.49 -8.80
C GLN A 557 21.25 -30.86 -8.91
N LYS A 558 21.65 -31.47 -7.79
CA LYS A 558 22.20 -32.82 -7.77
C LYS A 558 21.19 -33.85 -8.30
N VAL A 559 19.93 -33.73 -7.88
CA VAL A 559 18.85 -34.61 -8.37
C VAL A 559 18.65 -34.44 -9.87
N ALA A 560 18.58 -33.22 -10.39
CA ALA A 560 18.41 -33.00 -11.83
C ALA A 560 19.57 -33.62 -12.64
N ALA A 561 20.82 -33.44 -12.17
CA ALA A 561 22.00 -33.99 -12.80
C ALA A 561 21.98 -35.53 -12.87
N ALA A 562 21.42 -36.21 -11.86
CA ALA A 562 21.30 -37.67 -11.84
C ALA A 562 20.40 -38.23 -12.97
N TYR A 563 19.51 -37.40 -13.53
CA TYR A 563 18.65 -37.74 -14.66
C TYR A 563 19.12 -37.12 -15.99
N ASP A 564 20.38 -36.67 -16.06
CA ASP A 564 20.94 -35.91 -17.18
C ASP A 564 20.06 -34.70 -17.56
N CYS A 565 19.48 -34.05 -16.55
CA CYS A 565 18.65 -32.85 -16.70
C CYS A 565 19.31 -31.68 -15.96
N LYS A 566 18.85 -30.47 -16.26
CA LYS A 566 19.30 -29.26 -15.55
C LYS A 566 18.13 -28.56 -14.90
N ILE A 567 18.38 -27.94 -13.76
CA ILE A 567 17.43 -26.99 -13.16
C ILE A 567 17.48 -25.70 -13.98
N VAL A 568 16.31 -25.12 -14.23
CA VAL A 568 16.18 -23.86 -14.97
C VAL A 568 16.66 -22.68 -14.11
N GLU A 569 17.53 -21.86 -14.67
CA GLU A 569 18.08 -20.66 -14.04
C GLU A 569 17.02 -19.56 -13.89
N GLY A 570 17.12 -18.79 -12.80
CA GLY A 570 16.22 -17.65 -12.53
C GLY A 570 14.87 -18.00 -11.89
N VAL A 571 14.62 -19.28 -11.60
CA VAL A 571 13.42 -19.70 -10.84
C VAL A 571 13.63 -19.43 -9.34
N LEU A 572 12.59 -18.88 -8.70
CA LEU A 572 12.57 -18.53 -7.28
C LEU A 572 11.37 -19.22 -6.62
N SER A 573 11.63 -19.95 -5.53
CA SER A 573 10.58 -20.39 -4.61
C SER A 573 10.39 -19.33 -3.52
N HIS A 574 9.19 -18.79 -3.39
CA HIS A 574 8.90 -17.65 -2.51
C HIS A 574 8.27 -18.07 -1.19
N GLN A 575 8.62 -17.36 -0.11
CA GLN A 575 7.80 -17.30 1.08
C GLN A 575 6.46 -16.64 0.74
N LEU A 576 5.36 -17.22 1.22
CA LEU A 576 4.02 -16.67 1.10
C LEU A 576 3.60 -16.00 2.40
N LYS A 577 3.00 -14.82 2.31
CA LYS A 577 2.32 -14.15 3.43
C LYS A 577 0.92 -13.71 2.99
N GLN A 578 0.13 -13.22 3.93
CA GLN A 578 -1.18 -12.66 3.61
C GLN A 578 -1.03 -11.50 2.60
N PHE A 579 -1.67 -11.64 1.44
CA PHE A 579 -1.59 -10.71 0.29
C PHE A 579 -0.20 -10.58 -0.35
N VAL A 580 0.78 -11.40 0.00
CA VAL A 580 2.13 -11.34 -0.57
C VAL A 580 2.50 -12.71 -1.16
N ILE A 581 2.54 -12.77 -2.50
CA ILE A 581 2.91 -13.99 -3.25
C ILE A 581 4.43 -14.17 -3.39
N ASP A 582 5.17 -13.09 -3.24
CA ASP A 582 6.60 -12.94 -3.50
C ASP A 582 7.31 -12.36 -2.26
N GLY A 583 7.28 -13.11 -1.16
CA GLY A 583 7.99 -12.74 0.06
C GLY A 583 9.50 -12.69 -0.13
N ASN A 584 10.17 -11.96 0.78
CA ASN A 584 11.60 -11.67 0.69
C ASN A 584 12.50 -12.91 0.91
N LYS A 585 12.06 -13.87 1.74
CA LYS A 585 12.78 -15.14 1.92
C LYS A 585 12.50 -16.03 0.71
N VAL A 586 13.55 -16.38 -0.01
CA VAL A 586 13.45 -17.15 -1.26
C VAL A 586 14.46 -18.29 -1.31
N VAL A 587 14.10 -19.35 -2.02
CA VAL A 587 15.03 -20.39 -2.47
C VAL A 587 15.30 -20.16 -3.95
N LEU A 588 16.56 -19.92 -4.29
CA LEU A 588 16.99 -19.74 -5.67
C LEU A 588 17.31 -21.10 -6.28
N SER A 589 16.76 -21.42 -7.45
CA SER A 589 16.93 -22.77 -8.01
C SER A 589 18.35 -23.03 -8.55
N VAL A 590 19.01 -22.01 -9.09
CA VAL A 590 20.43 -22.06 -9.53
C VAL A 590 21.15 -20.79 -9.10
N SER A 591 22.29 -20.94 -8.42
CA SER A 591 23.14 -19.83 -8.00
C SER A 591 24.13 -19.44 -9.11
N ASN A 592 24.07 -18.17 -9.54
CA ASN A 592 24.96 -17.60 -10.55
C ASN A 592 25.73 -16.39 -9.99
N SER A 593 26.76 -15.92 -10.69
CA SER A 593 27.51 -14.70 -10.29
C SER A 593 26.62 -13.46 -10.19
N ASP A 594 25.62 -13.39 -11.08
CA ASP A 594 24.80 -12.21 -11.31
C ASP A 594 23.52 -12.20 -10.46
N THR A 595 23.09 -13.38 -10.00
CA THR A 595 21.86 -13.57 -9.22
C THR A 595 22.20 -14.25 -7.90
N LYS A 596 22.25 -13.46 -6.81
CA LYS A 596 22.47 -13.95 -5.46
C LYS A 596 21.29 -13.59 -4.57
N VAL A 597 20.91 -14.54 -3.72
CA VAL A 597 19.90 -14.37 -2.67
C VAL A 597 20.59 -14.50 -1.33
N ASP A 598 20.06 -13.80 -0.33
CA ASP A 598 20.58 -13.88 1.03
C ASP A 598 20.37 -15.28 1.62
N ASP A 599 21.30 -15.68 2.48
CA ASP A 599 21.17 -16.94 3.21
C ASP A 599 20.05 -16.80 4.22
N ALA A 600 19.01 -17.61 4.04
CA ALA A 600 17.83 -17.62 4.90
C ALA A 600 17.66 -19.00 5.52
N GLU A 601 17.33 -19.01 6.81
CA GLU A 601 16.91 -20.20 7.53
C GLU A 601 15.38 -20.27 7.52
N PHE A 602 14.85 -21.46 7.27
CA PHE A 602 13.42 -21.72 7.38
C PHE A 602 13.01 -21.72 8.85
N GLU A 603 11.88 -21.09 9.15
CA GLU A 603 11.34 -20.97 10.50
C GLU A 603 9.99 -21.67 10.64
N GLU A 604 9.60 -21.96 11.87
CA GLU A 604 8.25 -22.45 12.17
C GLU A 604 7.20 -21.40 11.82
N ASN A 605 6.00 -21.85 11.45
CA ASN A 605 4.86 -21.04 11.04
C ASN A 605 5.02 -20.26 9.72
N GLU A 606 6.07 -20.54 8.95
CA GLU A 606 6.24 -20.01 7.59
C GLU A 606 5.51 -20.85 6.53
N ILE A 607 5.22 -20.23 5.39
CA ILE A 607 4.61 -20.85 4.23
C ILE A 607 5.51 -20.58 3.02
N TYR A 608 5.70 -21.60 2.17
CA TYR A 608 6.48 -21.45 0.93
C TYR A 608 5.72 -22.02 -0.26
N ALA A 609 5.83 -21.34 -1.39
CA ALA A 609 5.58 -21.89 -2.71
C ALA A 609 6.90 -22.43 -3.27
N ILE A 610 7.08 -23.75 -3.21
CA ILE A 610 8.25 -24.40 -3.79
C ILE A 610 8.03 -24.59 -5.27
N ASP A 611 8.93 -24.02 -6.08
CA ASP A 611 8.85 -23.97 -7.53
C ASP A 611 10.09 -24.65 -8.15
N ILE A 612 9.86 -25.75 -8.86
CA ILE A 612 10.91 -26.60 -9.43
C ILE A 612 10.64 -26.75 -10.92
N VAL A 613 11.61 -26.30 -11.70
CA VAL A 613 11.57 -26.41 -13.16
C VAL A 613 12.84 -27.11 -13.62
N THR A 614 12.68 -28.23 -14.30
CA THR A 614 13.76 -29.03 -14.89
C THR A 614 13.65 -28.99 -16.41
N SER A 615 14.81 -28.99 -17.07
CA SER A 615 14.96 -28.94 -18.52
C SER A 615 15.85 -30.08 -18.98
N THR A 616 15.53 -30.69 -20.13
CA THR A 616 16.45 -31.60 -20.82
C THR A 616 17.61 -30.87 -21.50
N GLY A 617 17.49 -29.55 -21.66
CA GLY A 617 18.43 -28.67 -22.36
C GLY A 617 19.47 -28.03 -21.44
N GLU A 618 19.79 -26.76 -21.69
CA GLU A 618 20.84 -26.04 -20.96
C GLU A 618 20.38 -25.42 -19.63
N GLY A 619 19.06 -25.30 -19.39
CA GLY A 619 18.51 -24.65 -18.20
C GLY A 619 18.54 -23.12 -18.28
N LYS A 620 18.69 -22.53 -19.48
CA LYS A 620 18.89 -21.09 -19.69
C LYS A 620 17.77 -20.51 -20.56
N PRO A 621 16.63 -20.19 -19.95
CA PRO A 621 15.44 -19.84 -20.70
C PRO A 621 15.57 -18.43 -21.26
N LYS A 622 15.00 -18.19 -22.44
CA LYS A 622 15.07 -16.91 -23.15
C LYS A 622 13.67 -16.37 -23.43
N LEU A 623 13.57 -15.04 -23.38
CA LEU A 623 12.41 -14.33 -23.88
C LEU A 623 12.50 -14.24 -25.41
N LEU A 624 11.50 -14.78 -26.12
CA LEU A 624 11.46 -14.76 -27.58
C LEU A 624 10.59 -13.62 -28.12
N ASP A 625 9.41 -13.42 -27.53
CA ASP A 625 8.47 -12.37 -27.92
C ASP A 625 7.85 -11.71 -26.68
N GLU A 626 8.14 -10.44 -26.48
CA GLU A 626 7.58 -9.63 -25.39
C GLU A 626 6.04 -9.56 -25.46
N LYS A 627 5.45 -9.66 -26.66
CA LYS A 627 3.99 -9.57 -26.86
C LYS A 627 3.24 -10.77 -26.31
N GLN A 628 3.91 -11.91 -26.10
CA GLN A 628 3.31 -13.08 -25.46
C GLN A 628 3.11 -12.88 -23.95
N THR A 629 3.73 -11.86 -23.35
CA THR A 629 3.53 -11.53 -21.94
C THR A 629 2.12 -10.99 -21.74
N THR A 630 1.28 -11.76 -21.06
CA THR A 630 -0.10 -11.38 -20.73
C THR A 630 -0.35 -11.31 -19.24
N ILE A 631 0.60 -11.76 -18.40
CA ILE A 631 0.44 -11.82 -16.96
C ILE A 631 1.20 -10.68 -16.31
N TYR A 632 0.52 -9.98 -15.41
CA TYR A 632 1.04 -8.81 -14.72
C TYR A 632 0.63 -8.84 -13.25
N LYS A 633 1.44 -8.21 -12.41
CA LYS A 633 1.11 -7.92 -11.01
C LYS A 633 1.31 -6.43 -10.75
N ARG A 634 0.48 -5.83 -9.90
CA ARG A 634 0.65 -4.43 -9.52
C ARG A 634 1.86 -4.25 -8.58
N ALA A 635 2.69 -3.26 -8.88
CA ALA A 635 3.74 -2.79 -7.98
C ALA A 635 3.14 -1.75 -7.02
N VAL A 636 2.79 -2.18 -5.81
CA VAL A 636 2.07 -1.35 -4.82
C VAL A 636 2.93 -0.24 -4.21
N ASP A 637 4.25 -0.39 -4.28
CA ASP A 637 5.27 0.57 -3.83
C ASP A 637 5.55 1.67 -4.85
N LYS A 638 5.13 1.49 -6.10
CA LYS A 638 5.37 2.41 -7.21
C LYS A 638 4.15 3.30 -7.44
N ASN A 639 4.39 4.61 -7.48
CA ASN A 639 3.35 5.60 -7.74
C ASN A 639 3.77 6.51 -8.91
N TYR A 640 2.91 6.59 -9.93
CA TYR A 640 3.12 7.42 -11.10
C TYR A 640 1.78 7.99 -11.60
N HIS A 641 1.81 9.25 -12.05
CA HIS A 641 0.63 9.94 -12.58
C HIS A 641 0.50 9.68 -14.08
N LEU A 642 -0.28 8.65 -14.43
CA LEU A 642 -0.53 8.24 -15.82
C LEU A 642 -1.12 9.39 -16.66
N LYS A 643 -0.50 9.66 -17.82
CA LYS A 643 -0.85 10.78 -18.70
C LYS A 643 -2.02 10.43 -19.62
N MET A 644 -2.11 9.20 -20.10
CA MET A 644 -3.17 8.81 -21.02
C MET A 644 -4.48 8.43 -20.29
N LYS A 645 -5.63 8.83 -20.85
CA LYS A 645 -6.95 8.49 -20.30
C LYS A 645 -7.19 6.96 -20.28
N ALA A 646 -6.72 6.26 -21.31
CA ALA A 646 -6.82 4.81 -21.41
C ALA A 646 -6.06 4.11 -20.27
N SER A 647 -4.82 4.54 -19.99
CA SER A 647 -3.98 3.98 -18.93
C SER A 647 -4.57 4.25 -17.55
N ARG A 648 -5.08 5.47 -17.27
CA ARG A 648 -5.79 5.76 -16.01
C ARG A 648 -7.00 4.85 -15.80
N PHE A 649 -7.77 4.61 -16.86
CA PHE A 649 -8.93 3.72 -16.79
C PHE A 649 -8.52 2.28 -16.49
N ILE A 650 -7.56 1.73 -17.25
CA ILE A 650 -7.06 0.37 -17.07
C ILE A 650 -6.41 0.18 -15.70
N PHE A 651 -5.59 1.14 -15.26
CA PHE A 651 -4.97 1.08 -13.93
C PHE A 651 -6.00 1.15 -12.79
N SER A 652 -7.08 1.94 -12.95
CA SER A 652 -8.19 1.95 -12.01
C SER A 652 -8.95 0.62 -12.00
N GLU A 653 -9.18 0.01 -13.16
CA GLU A 653 -9.81 -1.32 -13.25
C GLU A 653 -8.95 -2.39 -12.55
N ILE A 654 -7.64 -2.41 -12.84
CA ILE A 654 -6.67 -3.30 -12.19
C ILE A 654 -6.68 -3.08 -10.68
N SER A 655 -6.62 -1.83 -10.22
CA SER A 655 -6.60 -1.51 -8.79
C SER A 655 -7.86 -1.96 -8.03
N GLN A 656 -9.00 -2.08 -8.73
CA GLN A 656 -10.28 -2.52 -8.14
C GLN A 656 -10.46 -4.05 -8.20
N LYS A 657 -10.06 -4.68 -9.31
CA LYS A 657 -10.25 -6.13 -9.54
C LYS A 657 -9.09 -6.98 -9.02
N PHE A 658 -7.87 -6.48 -9.14
CA PHE A 658 -6.61 -7.17 -8.88
C PHE A 658 -5.67 -6.26 -8.09
N PRO A 659 -6.02 -5.90 -6.83
CA PRO A 659 -5.27 -4.90 -6.08
C PRO A 659 -3.81 -5.32 -5.85
N ILE A 660 -3.57 -6.60 -5.54
CA ILE A 660 -2.23 -7.12 -5.22
C ILE A 660 -1.89 -8.42 -5.98
N MET A 661 -2.89 -9.24 -6.32
CA MET A 661 -2.66 -10.55 -6.97
C MET A 661 -2.27 -10.42 -8.45
N PRO A 662 -1.39 -11.30 -8.97
CA PRO A 662 -1.18 -11.48 -10.39
C PRO A 662 -2.47 -11.71 -11.18
N PHE A 663 -2.56 -11.13 -12.37
CA PHE A 663 -3.72 -11.20 -13.25
C PHE A 663 -3.29 -11.34 -14.71
N THR A 664 -4.18 -11.90 -15.53
CA THR A 664 -4.00 -11.97 -16.99
C THR A 664 -4.70 -10.80 -17.67
N ALA A 665 -4.10 -10.26 -18.73
CA ALA A 665 -4.68 -9.23 -19.58
C ALA A 665 -6.00 -9.66 -20.23
N ARG A 666 -6.26 -10.98 -20.36
CA ARG A 666 -7.55 -11.54 -20.81
C ARG A 666 -8.72 -11.11 -19.91
N ALA A 667 -8.46 -10.82 -18.62
CA ALA A 667 -9.50 -10.42 -17.67
C ALA A 667 -9.84 -8.91 -17.70
N LEU A 668 -9.19 -8.14 -18.57
CA LEU A 668 -9.37 -6.69 -18.73
C LEU A 668 -10.22 -6.35 -19.97
N GLU A 669 -10.69 -5.11 -20.05
CA GLU A 669 -11.41 -4.62 -21.23
C GLU A 669 -10.48 -4.50 -22.46
N GLU A 670 -10.65 -5.42 -23.42
CA GLU A 670 -9.75 -5.63 -24.58
C GLU A 670 -9.45 -4.36 -25.39
N LYS A 671 -10.47 -3.54 -25.68
CA LYS A 671 -10.34 -2.35 -26.54
C LYS A 671 -9.35 -1.31 -26.00
N ARG A 672 -9.13 -1.28 -24.68
CA ARG A 672 -8.30 -0.27 -24.00
C ARG A 672 -7.08 -0.88 -23.30
N ALA A 673 -7.09 -2.19 -23.03
CA ALA A 673 -6.05 -2.89 -22.30
C ALA A 673 -4.67 -2.74 -22.96
N ARG A 674 -4.57 -2.99 -24.27
CA ARG A 674 -3.26 -3.04 -24.96
C ARG A 674 -2.48 -1.72 -24.88
N LEU A 675 -3.16 -0.59 -25.06
CA LEU A 675 -2.52 0.73 -25.00
C LEU A 675 -2.26 1.16 -23.55
N GLY A 676 -3.21 0.87 -22.65
CA GLY A 676 -3.10 1.25 -21.24
C GLY A 676 -1.99 0.51 -20.50
N LEU A 677 -1.79 -0.78 -20.79
CA LEU A 677 -0.76 -1.60 -20.15
C LEU A 677 0.66 -1.13 -20.50
N VAL A 678 0.90 -0.66 -21.73
CA VAL A 678 2.23 -0.21 -22.17
C VAL A 678 2.74 0.96 -21.32
N GLU A 679 1.91 1.97 -21.06
CA GLU A 679 2.31 3.10 -20.20
C GLU A 679 2.54 2.63 -18.75
N CYS A 680 1.69 1.75 -18.23
CA CYS A 680 1.85 1.20 -16.89
C CYS A 680 3.15 0.42 -16.71
N MET A 681 3.55 -0.39 -17.71
CA MET A 681 4.82 -1.12 -17.70
C MET A 681 6.03 -0.18 -17.80
N ASN A 682 5.98 0.79 -18.72
CA ASN A 682 7.07 1.76 -18.92
C ASN A 682 7.36 2.62 -17.67
N HIS A 683 6.39 2.74 -16.77
CA HIS A 683 6.52 3.46 -15.50
C HIS A 683 6.54 2.54 -14.28
N GLU A 684 6.85 1.25 -14.49
CA GLU A 684 7.03 0.24 -13.43
C GLU A 684 5.83 0.11 -12.47
N LEU A 685 4.62 0.49 -12.91
CA LEU A 685 3.40 0.31 -12.11
C LEU A 685 2.92 -1.14 -12.11
N LEU A 686 3.36 -1.92 -13.11
CA LEU A 686 3.06 -3.33 -13.27
C LEU A 686 4.36 -4.11 -13.45
N GLN A 687 4.50 -5.20 -12.71
CA GLN A 687 5.55 -6.19 -12.88
C GLN A 687 5.07 -7.28 -13.87
N PRO A 688 5.76 -7.46 -15.02
CA PRO A 688 5.42 -8.50 -15.98
C PRO A 688 5.90 -9.88 -15.54
N TYR A 689 5.15 -10.91 -15.89
CA TYR A 689 5.54 -12.32 -15.82
C TYR A 689 5.75 -12.82 -17.27
N PRO A 690 6.97 -12.69 -17.82
CA PRO A 690 7.23 -13.01 -19.22
C PRO A 690 7.09 -14.50 -19.51
N VAL A 691 6.72 -14.81 -20.75
CA VAL A 691 6.75 -16.18 -21.28
C VAL A 691 8.17 -16.49 -21.74
N LEU A 692 8.80 -17.47 -21.08
CA LEU A 692 10.17 -17.87 -21.39
C LEU A 692 10.20 -19.21 -22.11
N HIS A 693 11.23 -19.42 -22.93
CA HIS A 693 11.38 -20.60 -23.77
C HIS A 693 12.78 -21.20 -23.66
N GLU A 694 12.85 -22.53 -23.66
CA GLU A 694 14.05 -23.29 -23.97
C GLU A 694 14.22 -23.46 -25.48
N LYS A 695 15.36 -24.03 -25.90
CA LYS A 695 15.62 -24.30 -27.32
C LYS A 695 14.52 -25.22 -27.89
N PRO A 696 14.08 -25.00 -29.15
CA PRO A 696 13.12 -25.90 -29.78
C PRO A 696 13.61 -27.35 -29.78
N GLY A 697 12.75 -28.26 -29.33
CA GLY A 697 13.06 -29.70 -29.19
C GLY A 697 13.45 -30.12 -27.76
N ASP A 698 13.85 -29.20 -26.90
CA ASP A 698 14.05 -29.49 -25.47
C ASP A 698 12.70 -29.57 -24.74
N LEU A 699 12.64 -30.42 -23.73
CA LEU A 699 11.47 -30.65 -22.89
C LEU A 699 11.68 -30.05 -21.51
N VAL A 700 10.63 -29.40 -21.00
CA VAL A 700 10.64 -28.75 -19.69
C VAL A 700 9.50 -29.32 -18.84
N ALA A 701 9.85 -29.74 -17.63
CA ALA A 701 8.90 -30.11 -16.59
C ALA A 701 8.91 -29.07 -15.46
N HIS A 702 7.72 -28.73 -14.99
CA HIS A 702 7.44 -27.77 -13.94
C HIS A 702 6.54 -28.42 -12.90
N LEU A 703 6.98 -28.37 -11.64
CA LEU A 703 6.20 -28.73 -10.47
C LEU A 703 6.27 -27.59 -9.46
N LYS A 704 5.10 -27.20 -8.95
CA LYS A 704 4.99 -26.19 -7.90
C LYS A 704 4.00 -26.66 -6.86
N PHE A 705 4.36 -26.48 -5.59
CA PHE A 705 3.46 -26.83 -4.49
C PHE A 705 3.63 -25.89 -3.30
N THR A 706 2.53 -25.69 -2.58
CA THR A 706 2.49 -24.92 -1.34
C THR A 706 2.75 -25.83 -0.15
N VAL A 707 3.69 -25.44 0.72
CA VAL A 707 4.07 -26.16 1.94
C VAL A 707 3.91 -25.26 3.18
N LEU A 708 3.30 -25.82 4.22
CA LEU A 708 3.11 -25.17 5.51
C LEU A 708 4.12 -25.74 6.51
N LEU A 709 4.94 -24.89 7.13
CA LEU A 709 5.93 -25.29 8.12
C LEU A 709 5.32 -25.27 9.52
N MET A 710 4.55 -26.32 9.84
CA MET A 710 3.92 -26.47 11.15
C MET A 710 4.94 -26.95 12.20
N PRO A 711 4.71 -26.74 13.50
CA PRO A 711 5.52 -27.35 14.56
C PRO A 711 5.56 -28.90 14.51
N SER A 712 4.55 -29.52 13.89
CA SER A 712 4.47 -30.97 13.65
C SER A 712 5.26 -31.46 12.42
N GLY A 713 5.87 -30.54 11.65
CA GLY A 713 6.63 -30.80 10.44
C GLY A 713 6.04 -30.11 9.21
N SER A 714 6.74 -30.28 8.08
CA SER A 714 6.37 -29.68 6.81
C SER A 714 5.18 -30.41 6.18
N GLN A 715 4.09 -29.69 5.93
CA GLN A 715 2.87 -30.23 5.33
C GLN A 715 2.65 -29.65 3.93
N ARG A 716 2.76 -30.50 2.90
CA ARG A 716 2.31 -30.16 1.53
C ARG A 716 0.77 -30.12 1.50
N VAL A 717 0.19 -29.01 1.04
CA VAL A 717 -1.28 -28.84 0.96
C VAL A 717 -1.82 -28.91 -0.47
N THR A 718 -1.01 -28.57 -1.47
CA THR A 718 -1.37 -28.74 -2.88
C THR A 718 -0.71 -29.99 -3.46
N SER A 719 -1.46 -30.77 -4.23
CA SER A 719 -0.99 -32.02 -4.81
C SER A 719 -1.55 -32.23 -6.22
N HIS A 720 -0.90 -33.11 -6.97
CA HIS A 720 -1.26 -33.44 -8.34
C HIS A 720 -1.22 -34.97 -8.55
N PRO A 721 -2.05 -35.51 -9.47
CA PRO A 721 -1.93 -36.90 -9.86
C PRO A 721 -0.59 -37.15 -10.55
N LEU A 722 0.02 -38.31 -10.32
CA LEU A 722 1.26 -38.71 -10.97
C LEU A 722 0.95 -39.67 -12.12
N GLN A 723 1.53 -39.42 -13.29
CA GLN A 723 1.51 -40.36 -14.41
C GLN A 723 2.57 -41.45 -14.18
N GLN A 724 2.34 -42.64 -14.74
CA GLN A 724 3.32 -43.72 -14.70
C GLN A 724 4.51 -43.39 -15.60
N LEU A 725 5.71 -43.41 -15.02
CA LEU A 725 6.96 -43.07 -15.69
C LEU A 725 7.83 -44.32 -15.85
N GLN A 726 8.44 -44.47 -17.02
CA GLN A 726 9.50 -45.43 -17.29
C GLN A 726 10.75 -44.64 -17.69
N SER A 727 11.42 -44.11 -16.67
CA SER A 727 12.69 -43.38 -16.81
C SER A 727 13.80 -44.34 -17.26
N THR A 728 14.69 -43.85 -18.13
CA THR A 728 15.91 -44.60 -18.51
C THR A 728 17.00 -44.51 -17.47
N LYS A 729 16.86 -43.57 -16.52
CA LYS A 729 17.80 -43.28 -15.44
C LYS A 729 17.23 -43.72 -14.11
N SER A 730 18.12 -44.21 -13.24
CA SER A 730 17.81 -44.60 -11.87
C SER A 730 18.70 -43.82 -10.90
N ILE A 731 18.11 -43.42 -9.78
CA ILE A 731 18.80 -42.77 -8.65
C ILE A 731 19.22 -43.77 -7.58
N GLU A 732 19.12 -45.07 -7.87
CA GLU A 732 19.42 -46.12 -6.90
C GLU A 732 20.88 -46.11 -6.44
N ASP A 733 21.80 -45.59 -7.23
CA ASP A 733 23.22 -45.60 -6.87
C ASP A 733 23.67 -44.35 -6.10
N ASP A 734 22.83 -43.30 -6.01
CA ASP A 734 23.19 -42.07 -5.27
C ASP A 734 22.75 -42.15 -3.80
N ALA A 735 23.71 -42.47 -2.93
CA ALA A 735 23.50 -42.61 -1.49
C ALA A 735 22.97 -41.32 -0.84
N GLU A 736 23.29 -40.14 -1.37
CA GLU A 736 22.88 -38.86 -0.79
C GLU A 736 21.43 -38.55 -1.14
N ILE A 737 21.03 -38.77 -2.40
CA ILE A 737 19.63 -38.61 -2.82
C ILE A 737 18.73 -39.59 -2.05
N LYS A 738 19.18 -40.85 -1.88
CA LYS A 738 18.49 -41.83 -1.02
C LYS A 738 18.37 -41.34 0.42
N ALA A 739 19.44 -40.78 0.98
CA ALA A 739 19.42 -40.25 2.35
C ALA A 739 18.41 -39.11 2.49
N TRP A 740 18.32 -38.19 1.51
CA TRP A 740 17.30 -37.15 1.51
C TRP A 740 15.88 -37.71 1.40
N LEU A 741 15.65 -38.67 0.50
CA LEU A 741 14.33 -39.29 0.32
C LEU A 741 13.88 -40.11 1.54
N ALA A 742 14.82 -40.65 2.32
CA ALA A 742 14.56 -41.35 3.57
C ALA A 742 14.18 -40.42 4.74
N LEU A 743 14.39 -39.10 4.60
CA LEU A 743 13.95 -38.15 5.63
C LEU A 743 12.43 -38.15 5.75
N GLY A 744 11.94 -38.25 7.00
CA GLY A 744 10.52 -38.09 7.29
C GLY A 744 10.05 -36.65 7.10
N THR A 745 8.85 -36.46 6.57
CA THR A 745 8.21 -35.14 6.39
C THR A 745 7.57 -34.62 7.68
N LYS A 746 7.30 -35.49 8.67
CA LYS A 746 6.77 -35.13 9.99
C LYS A 746 7.83 -35.30 11.08
N THR A 747 7.86 -34.38 12.05
CA THR A 747 8.74 -34.48 13.21
C THR A 747 8.25 -35.59 14.15
N LYS A 748 9.10 -36.57 14.46
CA LYS A 748 8.80 -37.57 15.51
C LYS A 748 8.69 -36.83 16.85
N LYS A 749 7.53 -36.90 17.50
CA LYS A 749 7.31 -36.35 18.85
C LYS A 749 8.40 -36.92 19.78
N LYS A 750 9.27 -36.07 20.36
CA LYS A 750 10.14 -36.49 21.47
C LYS A 750 9.23 -36.95 22.60
N GLY A 751 9.10 -38.26 22.78
CA GLY A 751 8.34 -38.84 23.88
C GLY A 751 8.87 -38.32 25.21
N GLY A 752 8.02 -37.59 25.94
CA GLY A 752 8.30 -37.17 27.31
C GLY A 752 8.46 -38.41 28.18
N GLY A 753 9.70 -38.81 28.42
CA GLY A 753 10.06 -39.82 29.40
C GLY A 753 9.71 -39.36 30.79
N LYS A 754 8.48 -39.63 31.25
CA LYS A 754 8.15 -39.63 32.67
C LYS A 754 8.21 -41.08 33.16
N LYS A 755 9.33 -41.43 33.81
CA LYS A 755 9.48 -42.64 34.65
C LYS A 755 8.24 -42.74 35.56
N LYS A 756 7.34 -43.69 35.30
CA LYS A 756 6.37 -44.16 36.30
C LYS A 756 6.86 -45.50 36.81
N LYS A 757 7.38 -45.47 38.03
CA LYS A 757 7.90 -46.60 38.79
C LYS A 757 6.71 -47.49 39.20
N GLY A 758 6.71 -48.74 38.74
CA GLY A 758 6.16 -49.93 39.40
C GLY A 758 4.64 -50.09 39.55
N LYS A 759 4.08 -51.06 38.84
CA LYS A 759 3.43 -52.22 39.48
C LYS A 759 3.43 -53.43 38.53
N LYS A 760 3.97 -54.54 39.03
CA LYS A 760 4.11 -55.86 38.39
C LYS A 760 2.76 -56.49 38.07
N GLY A 761 2.73 -57.27 36.99
CA GLY A 761 1.75 -58.29 36.66
C GLY A 761 2.12 -58.97 35.34
N ASP A 762 2.73 -60.15 35.43
CA ASP A 762 3.03 -61.16 34.38
C ASP A 762 1.80 -61.47 33.49
N ALA A 763 1.85 -62.04 32.28
CA ALA A 763 2.86 -62.51 31.32
C ALA A 763 2.07 -62.86 30.04
N ALA A 764 2.74 -62.85 28.87
CA ALA A 764 2.67 -63.87 27.80
C ALA A 764 3.13 -63.29 26.45
N GLU A 765 3.92 -64.10 25.76
CA GLU A 765 4.78 -63.82 24.61
C GLU A 765 4.06 -63.33 23.35
N ALA A 766 4.72 -62.45 22.60
CA ALA A 766 4.47 -62.24 21.17
C ALA A 766 5.72 -61.73 20.45
N GLU A 767 6.21 -62.51 19.51
CA GLU A 767 6.93 -62.10 18.29
C GLU A 767 6.50 -63.09 17.17
N PRO A 768 6.66 -62.76 15.88
CA PRO A 768 6.16 -61.58 15.17
C PRO A 768 5.39 -62.03 13.89
N MET A 769 4.59 -61.16 13.26
CA MET A 769 4.15 -61.45 11.88
C MET A 769 3.99 -60.18 11.03
N GLU A 770 4.66 -60.25 9.88
CA GLU A 770 4.68 -59.30 8.77
C GLU A 770 3.33 -59.17 8.04
N GLU A 771 3.22 -58.04 7.37
CA GLU A 771 2.54 -57.70 6.11
C GLU A 771 1.48 -58.66 5.50
N GLY A 772 0.33 -58.07 5.14
CA GLY A 772 -0.63 -58.64 4.22
C GLY A 772 -1.41 -57.56 3.48
N LEU A 773 -1.03 -57.33 2.23
CA LEU A 773 -1.86 -56.77 1.16
C LEU A 773 -3.25 -57.43 1.17
N ASN A 774 -4.30 -56.68 0.81
CA ASN A 774 -5.46 -57.28 0.16
C ASN A 774 -5.95 -56.38 -0.98
N ASP A 775 -5.70 -56.89 -2.18
CA ASP A 775 -6.51 -56.71 -3.38
C ASP A 775 -7.98 -57.07 -3.13
N ALA A 776 -8.84 -56.39 -3.88
CA ALA A 776 -10.06 -56.88 -4.53
C ALA A 776 -11.26 -55.95 -4.32
N ASN A 777 -11.63 -55.24 -5.39
CA ASN A 777 -12.88 -55.61 -6.05
C ASN A 777 -12.85 -55.19 -7.52
N LYS A 778 -12.92 -56.23 -8.37
CA LYS A 778 -13.52 -56.19 -9.70
C LYS A 778 -15.03 -56.17 -9.52
N GLU A 779 -15.70 -55.17 -10.07
CA GLU A 779 -16.86 -55.29 -10.97
C GLU A 779 -17.00 -53.98 -11.76
#